data_AF-A0A7C5WKC2-F1
#
_entry.id   AF-A0A7C5WKC2-F1
#
_cell.length_a   1.000
_cell.length_b   1.000
_cell.length_c   1.000
_cell.angle_alpha   90.00
_cell.angle_beta   90.00
_cell.angle_gamma   90.00
#
_symmetry.space_group_name_H-M   'P 1'
#
loop_
_entity.id
_entity.type
_entity.pdbx_description
1 polymer ?
#
loop_
_entity_poly.entity_id
_entity_poly.type
_entity_poly.pdbx_seq_one_letter_code
_entity_poly.pdbx_strand_id
1 'polypeptide(L)'
;KLTERIGFWVDLPEAYVTYHRSYVESVWWALAELFRKGLLYRGHKVVWWWPQGGTALSAGEVGLGYREVDDPEVVVRFRSSSRQGVSYLAWTTTPWTLPSNIALAVSAGLEYLLVRVDHGDGQSEKVILAASQAAKLLDGLDHQVLESFSGQALVGERYEPLFRYAEPEGGPAFRIIAADFVSDDSGSGIVHVAPAFGEDDFRVCRENGLGFLQLVEPDGTFPEVVEDFAGRFCKQADRDIIRKLRAEGKVFTSGTYRHDYPFCWRASNDPLIQYARPAWFVRTTAEISRAIENNRQVTWLPEHIRDGRFGDFLANNVDWALSRERYWGTPLPIWECGGCGHLEAMASLDEVLARNHAALEHWNRARKNDPTLSEHLVVHKPWVDAISFECPGCGAEMRRVSEVVDCWFDSGCMPFAQFGFPHRGVEAFRRAFPADFISEAIDQTRGWFYSLLMCSTLLFDEATQRRYGLEPPRSFPHPYKTCIVLGHVCDPEGKKESKSSGNYTPPDLVLEGAFELRLADAPSSGEPPPDDALMLLPAQVKTLGMAEGAELTVCRADDTSRRVSGRLVPGMVGKESVVLGAGLRAALGLEAGQSVRIEVLDDPPGADAFRWFFYSAGPPWNNTRNSLRAIREQQNDFLVRWQNVLSFFLIYASIDGFDPARGLELGAGGKLPEWTEAESYRPVAERRRLDRWILSEAALTARKVTTALDAYRAYDAATALRRFVDALSNWYVRRSRARFWAPGFEQDKADAYWTLWEVMVDLSLMAAPFVPFFSEHVYRTLIHGAWPEAQPESVHLADWPELPSAWIDEQLSTAMALAREAVSLGLSARAGQKIRVRQPLAGARIFLADPAHAAGVEELAGVIADELNVKQVLFGGDADAYVHWRLQPNFRAIGPRYGKLVPKIKAALATADAAALRAELDEVGRIELEVDGQRVELGPEDVAITLAAREHYAAASSPRVVVVLETEISPALAREGIAREVINRIQSLRKELDLDYADRIVISLEGDTEVLAAAEAHRDLITGETLADALLLAPPPEGATVRPVEIDGREVRLGLERRR
;
A
#
# COMPACT_ATOMS: atom_id res chain seq x y z
N LYS A 1 16.60 -1.34 -15.99
CA LYS A 1 16.23 -2.78 -15.84
C LYS A 1 14.83 -3.00 -15.25
N LEU A 2 14.56 -2.82 -13.95
CA LEU A 2 13.22 -3.10 -13.39
C LEU A 2 12.12 -2.26 -14.07
N THR A 3 12.32 -0.94 -14.18
CA THR A 3 11.42 0.00 -14.88
C THR A 3 10.99 -0.49 -16.26
N GLU A 4 11.94 -0.90 -17.09
CA GLU A 4 11.66 -1.42 -18.44
C GLU A 4 10.99 -2.79 -18.39
N ARG A 5 11.44 -3.68 -17.50
CA ARG A 5 10.95 -5.05 -17.39
C ARG A 5 9.50 -5.14 -16.95
N ILE A 6 9.02 -4.22 -16.11
CA ILE A 6 7.62 -4.14 -15.72
C ILE A 6 6.77 -3.35 -16.74
N GLY A 7 7.37 -2.80 -17.80
CA GLY A 7 6.67 -1.96 -18.77
C GLY A 7 6.21 -0.62 -18.18
N PHE A 8 7.01 0.00 -17.31
CA PHE A 8 6.75 1.36 -16.82
C PHE A 8 7.40 2.37 -17.76
N TRP A 9 6.59 2.88 -18.71
CA TRP A 9 7.06 3.81 -19.73
C TRP A 9 7.23 5.21 -19.15
N VAL A 10 8.50 5.60 -19.00
CA VAL A 10 8.92 6.89 -18.47
C VAL A 10 10.22 7.31 -19.18
N ASP A 11 10.41 8.60 -19.39
CA ASP A 11 11.63 9.15 -19.98
C ASP A 11 12.78 9.11 -18.95
N LEU A 12 13.65 8.09 -19.08
CA LEU A 12 14.82 7.92 -18.22
C LEU A 12 16.04 8.75 -18.67
N PRO A 13 16.35 8.88 -19.97
CA PRO A 13 17.47 9.72 -20.41
C PRO A 13 17.37 11.18 -19.95
N GLU A 14 16.17 11.75 -19.93
CA GLU A 14 15.92 13.13 -19.47
C GLU A 14 15.38 13.19 -18.03
N ALA A 15 15.53 12.12 -17.25
CA ALA A 15 15.06 12.08 -15.87
C ALA A 15 15.73 13.18 -15.03
N TYR A 16 14.92 13.95 -14.30
CA TYR A 16 15.44 14.94 -13.38
C TYR A 16 16.19 14.27 -12.24
N VAL A 17 17.23 14.93 -11.75
CA VAL A 17 17.97 14.51 -10.57
C VAL A 17 18.16 15.71 -9.64
N THR A 18 17.88 15.53 -8.36
CA THR A 18 17.82 16.63 -7.39
C THR A 18 19.16 17.35 -7.18
N TYR A 19 20.29 16.69 -7.47
CA TYR A 19 21.61 17.33 -7.38
C TYR A 19 21.98 18.15 -8.63
N HIS A 20 21.24 18.04 -9.73
CA HIS A 20 21.53 18.83 -10.94
C HIS A 20 21.44 20.32 -10.62
N ARG A 21 22.39 21.10 -11.16
CA ARG A 21 22.50 22.53 -10.88
C ARG A 21 21.17 23.26 -11.05
N SER A 22 20.43 23.00 -12.12
CA SER A 22 19.16 23.68 -12.37
C SER A 22 18.09 23.37 -11.33
N TYR A 23 18.08 22.15 -10.80
CA TYR A 23 17.14 21.75 -9.76
C TYR A 23 17.48 22.49 -8.47
N VAL A 24 18.77 22.50 -8.09
CA VAL A 24 19.28 23.22 -6.92
C VAL A 24 19.01 24.73 -7.03
N GLU A 25 19.25 25.36 -8.19
CA GLU A 25 18.96 26.80 -8.38
C GLU A 25 17.45 27.10 -8.33
N SER A 26 16.59 26.13 -8.70
CA SER A 26 15.14 26.25 -8.52
C SER A 26 14.75 26.17 -7.04
N VAL A 27 15.39 25.27 -6.28
CA VAL A 27 15.23 25.18 -4.83
C VAL A 27 15.77 26.44 -4.13
N TRP A 28 16.88 26.99 -4.61
CA TRP A 28 17.42 28.26 -4.11
C TRP A 28 16.46 29.42 -4.34
N TRP A 29 15.85 29.50 -5.53
CA TRP A 29 14.79 30.46 -5.78
C TRP A 29 13.65 30.32 -4.77
N ALA A 30 13.16 29.09 -4.53
CA ALA A 30 12.08 28.85 -3.58
C ALA A 30 12.47 29.34 -2.17
N LEU A 31 13.67 29.02 -1.71
CA LEU A 31 14.19 29.44 -0.40
C LEU A 31 14.36 30.96 -0.30
N ALA A 32 14.87 31.60 -1.35
CA ALA A 32 15.03 33.05 -1.40
C ALA A 32 13.67 33.76 -1.42
N GLU A 33 12.66 33.23 -2.11
CA GLU A 33 11.29 33.75 -2.07
C GLU A 33 10.67 33.60 -0.67
N LEU A 34 10.82 32.44 -0.01
CA LEU A 34 10.37 32.26 1.37
C LEU A 34 11.06 33.23 2.33
N PHE A 35 12.36 33.48 2.15
CA PHE A 35 13.10 34.48 2.93
C PHE A 35 12.57 35.89 2.70
N ARG A 36 12.36 36.30 1.45
CA ARG A 36 11.79 37.62 1.08
C ARG A 36 10.38 37.81 1.64
N LYS A 37 9.59 36.74 1.74
CA LYS A 37 8.25 36.73 2.35
C LYS A 37 8.27 36.71 3.89
N GLY A 38 9.44 36.61 4.53
CA GLY A 38 9.56 36.50 5.99
C GLY A 38 9.11 35.14 6.55
N LEU A 39 8.98 34.13 5.69
CA LEU A 39 8.56 32.78 6.04
C LEU A 39 9.75 31.87 6.39
N LEU A 40 10.96 32.19 5.94
CA LEU A 40 12.19 31.47 6.32
C LEU A 40 12.92 32.25 7.42
N TYR A 41 13.09 31.63 8.60
CA TYR A 41 13.69 32.28 9.76
C TYR A 41 14.62 31.36 10.55
N ARG A 42 15.55 31.95 11.30
CA ARG A 42 16.43 31.24 12.24
C ARG A 42 15.76 31.17 13.62
N GLY A 43 15.68 29.97 14.17
CA GLY A 43 15.18 29.69 15.52
C GLY A 43 16.02 28.62 16.20
N HIS A 44 15.49 28.01 17.25
CA HIS A 44 16.12 26.87 17.92
C HIS A 44 15.25 25.63 17.79
N LYS A 45 15.89 24.49 17.59
CA LYS A 45 15.28 23.16 17.68
C LYS A 45 15.88 22.43 18.86
N VAL A 46 15.05 21.98 19.79
CA VAL A 46 15.50 21.05 20.85
C VAL A 46 15.64 19.67 20.23
N VAL A 47 16.80 19.06 20.40
CA VAL A 47 17.11 17.72 19.89
C VAL A 47 17.73 16.87 20.99
N TRP A 48 17.59 15.55 20.87
CA TRP A 48 18.47 14.65 21.61
C TRP A 48 19.86 14.73 21.00
N TRP A 49 20.81 15.19 21.82
CA TRP A 49 22.17 15.50 21.43
C TRP A 49 23.14 14.54 22.12
N TRP A 50 24.11 14.02 21.37
CA TRP A 50 25.24 13.28 21.91
C TRP A 50 26.46 14.21 21.96
N PRO A 51 26.78 14.79 23.13
CA PRO A 51 27.82 15.81 23.25
C PRO A 51 29.20 15.33 22.83
N GLN A 52 29.57 14.12 23.24
CA GLN A 52 30.88 13.52 22.95
C GLN A 52 31.04 13.18 21.46
N GLY A 53 29.94 12.90 20.75
CA GLY A 53 29.94 12.65 19.31
C GLY A 53 29.61 13.86 18.44
N GLY A 54 29.26 15.00 19.06
CA GLY A 54 28.94 16.24 18.36
C GLY A 54 27.81 16.13 17.35
N THR A 55 26.78 15.31 17.63
CA THR A 55 25.68 15.08 16.69
C THR A 55 24.33 14.90 17.38
N ALA A 56 23.26 15.33 16.69
CA ALA A 56 21.89 15.03 17.08
C ALA A 56 21.51 13.59 16.70
N LEU A 57 20.61 12.99 17.46
CA LEU A 57 20.04 11.65 17.21
C LEU A 57 18.54 11.76 16.89
N SER A 58 18.06 10.83 16.06
CA SER A 58 16.63 10.68 15.78
C SER A 58 15.89 9.96 16.91
N ALA A 59 14.57 10.12 17.01
CA ALA A 59 13.75 9.45 18.03
C ALA A 59 13.91 7.92 18.02
N GLY A 60 14.09 7.30 16.83
CA GLY A 60 14.34 5.87 16.71
C GLY A 60 15.71 5.45 17.27
N GLU A 61 16.75 6.25 17.04
CA GLU A 61 18.09 6.00 17.59
C GLU A 61 18.13 6.20 19.11
N VAL A 62 17.38 7.18 19.63
CA VAL A 62 17.21 7.41 21.06
C VAL A 62 16.49 6.23 21.72
N GLY A 63 15.44 5.71 21.07
CA GLY A 63 14.67 4.56 21.54
C GLY A 63 15.49 3.28 21.79
N LEU A 64 16.59 3.10 21.06
CA LEU A 64 17.49 1.94 21.22
C LEU A 64 18.42 2.04 22.44
N GLY A 65 18.52 3.22 23.05
CA GLY A 65 19.51 3.52 24.09
C GLY A 65 18.93 3.74 25.49
N TYR A 66 17.63 3.52 25.70
CA TYR A 66 17.03 3.65 27.01
C TYR A 66 17.50 2.56 27.97
N ARG A 67 17.82 2.97 29.19
CA ARG A 67 18.11 2.07 30.30
C ARG A 67 17.83 2.77 31.63
N GLU A 68 17.60 1.96 32.64
CA GLU A 68 17.36 2.43 33.99
C GLU A 68 18.64 2.99 34.62
N VAL A 69 18.55 4.20 35.21
CA VAL A 69 19.64 4.88 35.90
C VAL A 69 19.17 5.51 37.21
N ASP A 70 20.13 5.69 38.13
CA ASP A 70 19.96 6.45 39.36
C ASP A 70 20.47 7.89 39.14
N ASP A 71 19.56 8.82 38.86
CA ASP A 71 19.87 10.25 38.75
C ASP A 71 19.59 10.98 40.09
N PRO A 72 20.20 12.14 40.36
CA PRO A 72 19.89 12.93 41.55
C PRO A 72 18.43 13.40 41.53
N GLU A 73 17.78 13.39 42.69
CA GLU A 73 16.49 14.04 42.90
C GLU A 73 16.71 15.27 43.77
N VAL A 74 16.26 16.46 43.36
CA VAL A 74 16.39 17.65 44.21
C VAL A 74 15.15 18.55 44.15
N VAL A 75 14.69 18.99 45.32
CA VAL A 75 13.69 20.05 45.47
C VAL A 75 14.41 21.31 45.93
N VAL A 76 14.28 22.38 45.15
CA VAL A 76 15.02 23.64 45.37
C VAL A 76 14.05 24.76 45.71
N ARG A 77 14.46 25.63 46.63
CA ARG A 77 13.75 26.85 47.06
C ARG A 77 14.06 27.99 46.09
N PHE A 78 13.04 28.46 45.39
CA PHE A 78 13.07 29.70 44.63
C PHE A 78 12.40 30.79 45.46
N ARG A 79 13.19 31.73 45.99
CA ARG A 79 12.66 32.79 46.86
C ARG A 79 11.73 33.70 46.05
N SER A 80 10.54 33.97 46.58
CA SER A 80 9.60 34.89 45.97
C SER A 80 10.11 36.33 46.05
N SER A 81 10.02 37.05 44.93
CA SER A 81 10.29 38.49 44.90
C SER A 81 9.06 39.32 45.27
N SER A 82 7.86 38.72 45.18
CA SER A 82 6.58 39.37 45.50
C SER A 82 6.15 39.13 46.95
N ARG A 83 6.48 37.96 47.53
CA ARG A 83 6.04 37.55 48.86
C ARG A 83 7.24 37.44 49.82
N GLN A 84 7.35 38.38 50.76
CA GLN A 84 8.50 38.42 51.69
C GLN A 84 8.57 37.14 52.54
N GLY A 85 9.73 36.48 52.50
CA GLY A 85 10.00 35.28 53.30
C GLY A 85 9.33 34.00 52.82
N VAL A 86 8.80 33.98 51.58
CA VAL A 86 8.17 32.81 50.97
C VAL A 86 9.06 32.26 49.86
N SER A 87 9.12 30.93 49.70
CA SER A 87 9.81 30.26 48.58
C SER A 87 8.88 29.31 47.83
N TYR A 88 9.04 29.21 46.52
CA TYR A 88 8.41 28.16 45.71
C TYR A 88 9.33 26.94 45.72
N LEU A 89 8.76 25.75 45.94
CA LEU A 89 9.50 24.50 45.88
C LEU A 89 9.39 23.95 44.47
N ALA A 90 10.48 23.90 43.72
CA ALA A 90 10.52 23.30 42.40
C ALA A 90 11.41 22.05 42.38
N TRP A 91 10.97 21.02 41.69
CA TRP A 91 11.64 19.73 41.61
C TRP A 91 12.36 19.54 40.27
N THR A 92 13.50 18.84 40.28
CA THR A 92 14.21 18.43 39.06
C THR A 92 15.06 17.17 39.30
N THR A 93 15.25 16.38 38.25
CA THR A 93 16.23 15.27 38.19
C THR A 93 17.53 15.65 37.48
N THR A 94 17.60 16.87 36.93
CA THR A 94 18.74 17.40 36.16
C THR A 94 19.27 18.69 36.78
N PRO A 95 19.96 18.65 37.93
CA PRO A 95 20.51 19.86 38.56
C PRO A 95 21.36 20.74 37.62
N TRP A 96 22.04 20.14 36.65
CA TRP A 96 22.86 20.82 35.64
C TRP A 96 22.08 21.79 34.75
N THR A 97 20.75 21.70 34.66
CA THR A 97 19.93 22.67 33.90
C THR A 97 19.57 23.91 34.73
N LEU A 98 19.68 23.86 36.06
CA LEU A 98 19.32 24.97 36.97
C LEU A 98 20.07 26.28 36.68
N PRO A 99 21.37 26.29 36.30
CA PRO A 99 22.05 27.52 35.88
C PRO A 99 21.36 28.24 34.71
N SER A 100 20.66 27.50 33.83
CA SER A 100 19.92 28.06 32.68
C SER A 100 18.42 28.21 32.94
N ASN A 101 18.00 28.23 34.21
CA ASN A 101 16.61 28.48 34.57
C ASN A 101 16.16 29.88 34.14
N ILE A 102 14.95 29.99 33.58
CA ILE A 102 14.32 31.28 33.30
C ILE A 102 12.87 31.41 33.75
N ALA A 103 12.19 30.31 34.09
CA ALA A 103 10.81 30.36 34.60
C ALA A 103 10.53 29.21 35.57
N LEU A 104 9.40 29.31 36.28
CA LEU A 104 8.78 28.20 36.99
C LEU A 104 7.41 27.93 36.37
N ALA A 105 7.09 26.66 36.12
CA ALA A 105 5.82 26.26 35.54
C ALA A 105 4.88 25.67 36.60
N VAL A 106 3.62 26.07 36.55
CA VAL A 106 2.52 25.55 37.38
C VAL A 106 1.35 25.14 36.49
N SER A 107 0.54 24.19 36.93
CA SER A 107 -0.74 23.91 36.26
C SER A 107 -1.79 24.90 36.76
N ALA A 108 -2.46 25.60 35.86
CA ALA A 108 -3.46 26.63 36.22
C ALA A 108 -4.63 26.06 37.03
N GLY A 109 -4.97 24.78 36.81
CA GLY A 109 -6.09 24.08 37.44
C GLY A 109 -5.76 23.35 38.75
N LEU A 110 -4.48 23.16 39.09
CA LEU A 110 -4.10 22.49 40.34
C LEU A 110 -4.20 23.43 41.55
N GLU A 111 -4.46 22.84 42.73
CA GLU A 111 -4.44 23.55 44.01
C GLU A 111 -3.02 23.58 44.59
N TYR A 112 -2.61 24.75 45.07
CA TYR A 112 -1.32 25.01 45.70
C TYR A 112 -1.52 25.52 47.12
N LEU A 113 -0.60 25.15 48.01
CA LEU A 113 -0.65 25.50 49.43
C LEU A 113 0.51 26.42 49.79
N LEU A 114 0.23 27.47 50.56
CA LEU A 114 1.26 28.16 51.34
C LEU A 114 1.35 27.47 52.70
N VAL A 115 2.51 26.90 53.02
CA VAL A 115 2.73 26.11 54.23
C VAL A 115 3.86 26.73 55.06
N ARG A 116 3.64 26.91 56.37
CA ARG A 116 4.74 27.12 57.33
C ARG A 116 5.31 25.77 57.72
N VAL A 117 6.62 25.58 57.57
CA VAL A 117 7.34 24.37 57.97
C VAL A 117 8.28 24.74 59.11
N ASP A 118 8.21 23.99 60.20
CA ASP A 118 8.98 24.17 61.43
C ASP A 118 10.05 23.04 61.50
N HIS A 119 11.33 23.41 61.50
CA HIS A 119 12.46 22.44 61.36
C HIS A 119 12.96 21.83 62.68
N GLY A 120 12.32 22.15 63.80
CA GLY A 120 12.64 21.60 65.12
C GLY A 120 13.87 22.20 65.82
N ASP A 121 14.66 23.04 65.13
CA ASP A 121 15.81 23.79 65.66
C ASP A 121 15.46 25.23 66.08
N GLY A 122 14.16 25.56 66.08
CA GLY A 122 13.64 26.91 66.32
C GLY A 122 13.55 27.78 65.05
N GLN A 123 13.91 27.25 63.88
CA GLN A 123 13.72 27.91 62.59
C GLN A 123 12.43 27.46 61.92
N SER A 124 11.77 28.41 61.26
CA SER A 124 10.59 28.15 60.45
C SER A 124 10.68 28.88 59.12
N GLU A 125 10.10 28.27 58.09
CA GLU A 125 10.06 28.85 56.74
C GLU A 125 8.66 28.75 56.14
N LYS A 126 8.38 29.55 55.11
CA LYS A 126 7.13 29.50 54.36
C LYS A 126 7.42 29.04 52.94
N VAL A 127 6.74 27.98 52.51
CA VAL A 127 6.95 27.35 51.21
C VAL A 127 5.63 27.19 50.44
N ILE A 128 5.71 27.23 49.12
CA ILE A 128 4.60 26.96 48.21
C ILE A 128 4.89 25.70 47.40
N LEU A 129 3.93 24.78 47.38
CA LEU A 129 3.94 23.51 46.67
C LEU A 129 2.51 23.08 46.31
N ALA A 130 2.36 22.14 45.38
CA ALA A 130 1.04 21.58 45.05
C ALA A 130 0.47 20.81 46.24
N ALA A 131 -0.85 20.93 46.46
CA ALA A 131 -1.55 20.28 47.56
C ALA A 131 -1.39 18.75 47.52
N SER A 132 -1.39 18.16 46.33
CA SER A 132 -1.21 16.71 46.12
C SER A 132 0.18 16.21 46.56
N GLN A 133 1.20 17.07 46.54
CA GLN A 133 2.58 16.69 46.89
C GLN A 133 2.93 16.99 48.36
N ALA A 134 2.07 17.69 49.10
CA ALA A 134 2.35 18.10 50.47
C ALA A 134 2.57 16.92 51.43
N ALA A 135 1.73 15.88 51.33
CA ALA A 135 1.85 14.70 52.19
C ALA A 135 3.20 13.96 52.02
N LYS A 136 3.76 13.97 50.80
CA LYS A 136 5.04 13.32 50.48
C LYS A 136 6.23 14.19 50.85
N LEU A 137 6.21 15.48 50.48
CA LEU A 137 7.35 16.37 50.66
C LEU A 137 7.51 16.88 52.09
N LEU A 138 6.44 16.91 52.87
CA LEU A 138 6.44 17.37 54.26
C LEU A 138 6.38 16.22 55.27
N ASP A 139 6.52 14.98 54.81
CA ASP A 139 6.52 13.82 55.69
C ASP A 139 7.64 13.92 56.74
N GLY A 140 7.28 13.70 58.00
CA GLY A 140 8.19 13.86 59.15
C GLY A 140 8.52 15.30 59.57
N LEU A 141 7.94 16.34 58.94
CA LEU A 141 8.12 17.74 59.32
C LEU A 141 6.87 18.31 60.02
N ASP A 142 7.06 19.11 61.08
CA ASP A 142 5.96 19.85 61.70
C ASP A 142 5.58 21.03 60.77
N HIS A 143 4.30 21.13 60.41
CA HIS A 143 3.86 22.08 59.41
C HIS A 143 2.41 22.55 59.60
N GLN A 144 2.14 23.77 59.16
CA GLN A 144 0.83 24.40 59.19
C GLN A 144 0.49 25.00 57.82
N VAL A 145 -0.62 24.55 57.23
CA VAL A 145 -1.19 25.19 56.02
C VAL A 145 -1.75 26.56 56.40
N LEU A 146 -1.26 27.61 55.73
CA LEU A 146 -1.65 29.00 55.96
C LEU A 146 -2.71 29.47 54.98
N GLU A 147 -2.62 29.05 53.71
CA GLU A 147 -3.48 29.47 52.62
C GLU A 147 -3.52 28.38 51.53
N SER A 148 -4.62 28.27 50.78
CA SER A 148 -4.68 27.51 49.54
C SER A 148 -5.24 28.37 48.39
N PHE A 149 -4.77 28.12 47.18
CA PHE A 149 -5.16 28.87 45.98
C PHE A 149 -4.94 28.02 44.72
N SER A 150 -5.56 28.42 43.60
CA SER A 150 -5.30 27.78 42.31
C SER A 150 -3.95 28.18 41.73
N GLY A 151 -3.36 27.35 40.88
CA GLY A 151 -2.11 27.67 40.18
C GLY A 151 -2.21 28.94 39.33
N GLN A 152 -3.40 29.23 38.79
CA GLN A 152 -3.67 30.48 38.07
C GLN A 152 -3.38 31.73 38.91
N ALA A 153 -3.52 31.67 40.23
CA ALA A 153 -3.22 32.79 41.12
C ALA A 153 -1.72 33.06 41.26
N LEU A 154 -0.86 32.07 40.97
CA LEU A 154 0.60 32.21 41.00
C LEU A 154 1.18 32.74 39.69
N VAL A 155 0.47 32.59 38.57
CA VAL A 155 0.96 32.97 37.24
C VAL A 155 1.30 34.46 37.20
N GLY A 156 2.51 34.78 36.75
CA GLY A 156 3.05 36.14 36.68
C GLY A 156 3.81 36.59 37.93
N GLU A 157 3.76 35.86 39.05
CA GLU A 157 4.60 36.16 40.21
C GLU A 157 6.10 36.01 39.86
N ARG A 158 6.94 36.82 40.49
CA ARG A 158 8.40 36.84 40.24
C ARG A 158 9.15 36.14 41.36
N TYR A 159 10.31 35.58 41.02
CA TYR A 159 11.20 34.92 41.96
C TYR A 159 12.66 35.34 41.72
N GLU A 160 13.49 35.16 42.75
CA GLU A 160 14.94 35.37 42.67
C GLU A 160 15.61 34.14 42.02
N PRO A 161 16.39 34.31 40.94
CA PRO A 161 17.04 33.19 40.27
C PRO A 161 18.10 32.54 41.17
N LEU A 162 18.28 31.22 41.02
CA LEU A 162 19.26 30.47 41.81
C LEU A 162 20.71 30.86 41.47
N PHE A 163 20.96 31.10 40.19
CA PHE A 163 22.25 31.46 39.60
C PHE A 163 22.07 32.70 38.74
N ARG A 164 23.14 33.50 38.61
CA ARG A 164 23.14 34.70 37.78
C ARG A 164 24.45 34.85 37.01
N TYR A 165 24.83 33.78 36.30
CA TYR A 165 26.04 33.75 35.47
C TYR A 165 25.89 34.60 34.20
N ALA A 166 24.70 34.60 33.60
CA ALA A 166 24.36 35.46 32.46
C ALA A 166 22.88 35.87 32.53
N GLU A 167 22.53 36.95 31.83
CA GLU A 167 21.14 37.39 31.70
C GLU A 167 20.48 36.71 30.48
N PRO A 168 19.21 36.28 30.56
CA PRO A 168 18.49 35.69 29.43
C PRO A 168 18.33 36.66 28.26
N GLU A 169 18.50 36.17 27.04
CA GLU A 169 18.39 36.97 25.82
C GLU A 169 16.95 37.01 25.29
N GLY A 170 16.58 38.10 24.61
CA GLY A 170 15.40 38.11 23.72
C GLY A 170 14.02 38.17 24.38
N GLY A 171 13.91 38.30 25.70
CA GLY A 171 12.60 38.41 26.36
C GLY A 171 12.62 38.47 27.88
N PRO A 172 11.45 38.67 28.52
CA PRO A 172 11.30 38.59 29.98
C PRO A 172 11.66 37.20 30.54
N ALA A 173 12.11 37.17 31.79
CA ALA A 173 12.44 35.95 32.54
C ALA A 173 12.04 36.06 34.02
N PHE A 174 12.36 35.01 34.78
CA PHE A 174 12.26 34.83 36.23
C PHE A 174 10.85 35.08 36.80
N ARG A 175 9.86 34.40 36.20
CA ARG A 175 8.46 34.46 36.60
C ARG A 175 7.78 33.09 36.53
N ILE A 176 6.64 32.98 37.19
CA ILE A 176 5.79 31.80 37.14
C ILE A 176 4.90 31.85 35.88
N ILE A 177 4.79 30.75 35.16
CA ILE A 177 3.95 30.57 33.97
C ILE A 177 3.00 29.39 34.13
N ALA A 178 1.88 29.42 33.41
CA ALA A 178 0.98 28.27 33.29
C ALA A 178 1.53 27.28 32.26
N ALA A 179 1.48 25.98 32.57
CA ALA A 179 1.87 24.92 31.64
C ALA A 179 1.06 23.65 31.87
N ASP A 180 0.59 23.04 30.77
CA ASP A 180 -0.28 21.86 30.81
C ASP A 180 0.48 20.55 31.07
N PHE A 181 1.81 20.55 30.92
CA PHE A 181 2.65 19.37 31.20
C PHE A 181 2.94 19.17 32.70
N VAL A 182 2.54 20.12 33.55
CA VAL A 182 2.74 20.00 35.00
C VAL A 182 1.68 19.06 35.57
N SER A 183 2.11 17.93 36.11
CA SER A 183 1.24 16.90 36.70
C SER A 183 1.12 17.02 38.23
N ASP A 184 0.15 16.31 38.80
CA ASP A 184 -0.12 16.26 40.24
C ASP A 184 0.50 15.05 40.96
N ASP A 185 1.19 14.17 40.23
CA ASP A 185 1.66 12.86 40.69
C ASP A 185 3.18 12.77 40.95
N SER A 186 3.96 13.79 40.61
CA SER A 186 5.42 13.80 40.79
C SER A 186 6.00 15.16 41.19
N GLY A 187 7.20 15.12 41.78
CA GLY A 187 7.95 16.30 42.21
C GLY A 187 7.27 17.14 43.30
N SER A 188 7.14 18.44 43.07
CA SER A 188 6.49 19.40 43.97
C SER A 188 5.24 20.04 43.37
N GLY A 189 4.86 19.64 42.14
CA GLY A 189 3.86 20.33 41.32
C GLY A 189 4.28 21.72 40.82
N ILE A 190 5.55 22.11 40.99
CA ILE A 190 6.16 23.29 40.35
C ILE A 190 7.42 22.81 39.64
N VAL A 191 7.53 23.11 38.34
CA VAL A 191 8.63 22.63 37.50
C VAL A 191 9.58 23.78 37.17
N HIS A 192 10.88 23.56 37.33
CA HIS A 192 11.90 24.49 36.83
C HIS A 192 11.92 24.45 35.29
N VAL A 193 11.96 25.61 34.64
CA VAL A 193 11.97 25.72 33.18
C VAL A 193 13.31 26.25 32.68
N ALA A 194 13.95 25.51 31.78
CA ALA A 194 15.17 25.87 31.05
C ALA A 194 15.01 25.53 29.55
N PRO A 195 14.60 26.50 28.69
CA PRO A 195 14.19 26.24 27.31
C PRO A 195 15.29 25.68 26.41
N ALA A 196 16.56 25.79 26.81
CA ALA A 196 17.66 25.20 26.04
C ALA A 196 17.76 23.67 26.17
N PHE A 197 17.09 23.07 27.16
CA PHE A 197 17.33 21.67 27.55
C PHE A 197 16.03 20.86 27.74
N GLY A 198 14.90 21.37 27.24
CA GLY A 198 13.61 20.70 27.29
C GLY A 198 12.72 21.11 26.12
N GLU A 199 12.14 20.15 25.40
CA GLU A 199 11.22 20.43 24.28
C GLU A 199 9.94 21.14 24.76
N ASP A 200 9.35 20.66 25.86
CA ASP A 200 8.18 21.29 26.48
C ASP A 200 8.52 22.66 27.09
N ASP A 201 9.67 22.78 27.74
CA ASP A 201 10.22 24.04 28.26
C ASP A 201 10.36 25.09 27.16
N PHE A 202 10.95 24.70 26.02
CA PHE A 202 11.14 25.57 24.86
C PHE A 202 9.80 26.02 24.30
N ARG A 203 8.85 25.09 24.13
CA ARG A 203 7.51 25.37 23.60
C ARG A 203 6.77 26.38 24.48
N VAL A 204 6.70 26.12 25.79
CA VAL A 204 5.94 26.98 26.72
C VAL A 204 6.59 28.36 26.88
N CYS A 205 7.92 28.44 26.85
CA CYS A 205 8.63 29.71 26.88
C CYS A 205 8.35 30.55 25.63
N ARG A 206 8.33 29.91 24.44
CA ARG A 206 8.01 30.58 23.18
C ARG A 206 6.55 31.09 23.17
N GLU A 207 5.60 30.29 23.65
CA GLU A 207 4.18 30.67 23.73
C GLU A 207 3.95 31.87 24.68
N ASN A 208 4.76 31.98 25.74
CA ASN A 208 4.70 33.07 26.71
C ASN A 208 5.65 34.24 26.35
N GLY A 209 6.34 34.19 25.21
CA GLY A 209 7.29 35.21 24.78
C GLY A 209 8.44 35.44 25.77
N LEU A 210 8.89 34.39 26.46
CA LEU A 210 10.00 34.47 27.42
C LEU A 210 11.35 34.48 26.70
N GLY A 211 12.38 34.94 27.43
CA GLY A 211 13.77 34.93 26.93
C GLY A 211 14.34 33.53 26.73
N PHE A 212 15.62 33.47 26.39
CA PHE A 212 16.36 32.22 26.15
C PHE A 212 17.73 32.27 26.84
N LEU A 213 18.14 31.16 27.46
CA LEU A 213 19.42 31.05 28.14
C LEU A 213 19.96 29.62 27.98
N GLN A 214 21.20 29.50 27.51
CA GLN A 214 21.87 28.23 27.26
C GLN A 214 23.31 28.28 27.76
N LEU A 215 23.56 27.72 28.94
CA LEU A 215 24.87 27.73 29.59
C LEU A 215 25.58 26.38 29.51
N VAL A 216 25.40 25.63 28.41
CA VAL A 216 26.15 24.40 28.14
C VAL A 216 26.60 24.46 26.67
N GLU A 217 27.88 24.25 26.44
CA GLU A 217 28.50 24.23 25.12
C GLU A 217 28.13 22.97 24.32
N PRO A 218 28.31 22.95 22.99
CA PRO A 218 28.00 21.79 22.16
C PRO A 218 28.72 20.49 22.55
N ASP A 219 29.87 20.56 23.21
CA ASP A 219 30.59 19.39 23.72
C ASP A 219 30.04 18.89 25.08
N GLY A 220 29.00 19.55 25.60
CA GLY A 220 28.33 19.21 26.85
C GLY A 220 29.00 19.79 28.09
N THR A 221 29.99 20.68 27.94
CA THR A 221 30.68 21.33 29.05
C THR A 221 30.09 22.70 29.39
N PHE A 222 30.30 23.18 30.62
CA PHE A 222 29.92 24.54 31.00
C PHE A 222 30.93 25.56 30.45
N PRO A 223 30.48 26.70 29.90
CA PRO A 223 31.36 27.77 29.41
C PRO A 223 32.08 28.50 30.55
N GLU A 224 33.10 29.29 30.23
CA GLU A 224 33.90 30.05 31.22
C GLU A 224 33.06 30.98 32.10
N VAL A 225 31.96 31.52 31.56
CA VAL A 225 31.03 32.39 32.30
C VAL A 225 30.33 31.70 33.47
N VAL A 226 30.30 30.36 33.51
CA VAL A 226 29.70 29.57 34.60
C VAL A 226 30.70 29.27 35.72
N GLU A 227 31.83 30.00 35.75
CA GLU A 227 32.81 30.11 36.84
C GLU A 227 33.07 28.76 37.56
N ASP A 228 32.32 28.48 38.63
CA ASP A 228 32.36 27.30 39.49
C ASP A 228 32.40 25.95 38.74
N PHE A 229 31.80 25.87 37.55
CA PHE A 229 31.66 24.63 36.79
C PHE A 229 32.32 24.64 35.41
N ALA A 230 33.03 25.71 35.05
CA ALA A 230 33.62 25.90 33.73
C ALA A 230 34.46 24.69 33.26
N GLY A 231 34.31 24.30 32.00
CA GLY A 231 35.01 23.19 31.34
C GLY A 231 34.59 21.79 31.79
N ARG A 232 33.63 21.66 32.72
CA ARG A 232 33.16 20.36 33.21
C ARG A 232 31.95 19.88 32.44
N PHE A 233 31.89 18.58 32.17
CA PHE A 233 30.70 17.95 31.58
C PHE A 233 29.47 18.11 32.49
N CYS A 234 28.34 18.54 31.92
CA CYS A 234 27.15 18.96 32.66
C CYS A 234 26.64 17.94 33.70
N LYS A 235 26.38 16.67 33.32
CA LYS A 235 25.92 15.63 34.26
C LYS A 235 26.95 15.33 35.37
N GLN A 236 28.25 15.53 35.13
CA GLN A 236 29.28 15.35 36.17
C GLN A 236 29.31 16.51 37.18
N ALA A 237 28.68 17.64 36.87
CA ALA A 237 28.61 18.80 37.75
C ALA A 237 27.44 18.73 38.75
N ASP A 238 26.45 17.86 38.52
CA ASP A 238 25.22 17.76 39.33
C ASP A 238 25.49 17.71 40.84
N ARG A 239 26.41 16.86 41.28
CA ARG A 239 26.76 16.71 42.70
C ARG A 239 27.30 17.99 43.32
N ASP A 240 28.08 18.76 42.55
CA ASP A 240 28.70 19.99 43.05
C ASP A 240 27.74 21.17 42.97
N ILE A 241 26.84 21.20 41.99
CA ILE A 241 25.68 22.11 41.93
C ILE A 241 24.81 21.91 43.17
N ILE A 242 24.44 20.68 43.49
CA ILE A 242 23.67 20.36 44.70
C ILE A 242 24.43 20.79 45.96
N ARG A 243 25.75 20.54 46.03
CA ARG A 243 26.57 20.95 47.18
C ARG A 243 26.56 22.47 47.38
N LYS A 244 26.72 23.24 46.30
CA LYS A 244 26.67 24.71 46.32
C LYS A 244 25.31 25.21 46.78
N LEU A 245 24.22 24.73 46.17
CA LEU A 245 22.87 25.11 46.54
C LEU A 245 22.55 24.76 48.01
N ARG A 246 23.06 23.63 48.51
CA ARG A 246 22.91 23.25 49.92
C ARG A 246 23.69 24.18 50.86
N ALA A 247 24.92 24.54 50.51
CA ALA A 247 25.72 25.51 51.28
C ALA A 247 25.06 26.90 51.33
N GLU A 248 24.29 27.26 50.29
CA GLU A 248 23.52 28.50 50.21
C GLU A 248 22.11 28.38 50.83
N GLY A 249 21.75 27.24 51.43
CA GLY A 249 20.44 27.02 52.07
C GLY A 249 19.26 26.86 51.09
N LYS A 250 19.54 26.72 49.78
CA LYS A 250 18.52 26.65 48.72
C LYS A 250 17.93 25.26 48.52
N VAL A 251 18.54 24.19 49.00
CA VAL A 251 18.03 22.80 48.84
C VAL A 251 17.04 22.44 49.94
N PHE A 252 15.78 22.13 49.58
CA PHE A 252 14.72 21.70 50.49
C PHE A 252 14.87 20.22 50.84
N THR A 253 14.78 19.35 49.85
CA THR A 253 15.10 17.93 49.96
C THR A 253 16.01 17.50 48.82
N SER A 254 16.73 16.40 49.02
CA SER A 254 17.54 15.78 47.98
C SER A 254 17.61 14.27 48.19
N GLY A 255 17.55 13.51 47.11
CA GLY A 255 17.59 12.05 47.10
C GLY A 255 18.12 11.51 45.77
N THR A 256 17.68 10.31 45.43
CA THR A 256 18.01 9.62 44.18
C THR A 256 16.70 9.17 43.55
N TYR A 257 16.56 9.42 42.25
CA TYR A 257 15.41 9.02 41.46
C TYR A 257 15.84 7.99 40.41
N ARG A 258 15.19 6.82 40.42
CA ARG A 258 15.48 5.72 39.50
C ARG A 258 14.47 5.73 38.36
N HIS A 259 14.95 5.89 37.13
CA HIS A 259 14.12 6.02 35.93
C HIS A 259 14.86 5.63 34.66
N ASP A 260 14.14 5.45 33.56
CA ASP A 260 14.73 5.18 32.26
C ASP A 260 15.26 6.47 31.62
N TYR A 261 16.56 6.49 31.30
CA TYR A 261 17.23 7.62 30.66
C TYR A 261 17.94 7.19 29.36
N PRO A 262 17.94 8.03 28.32
CA PRO A 262 18.53 7.65 27.04
C PRO A 262 20.06 7.83 26.98
N PHE A 263 20.74 6.83 26.42
CA PHE A 263 22.17 6.84 26.12
C PHE A 263 22.41 6.69 24.61
N CYS A 264 23.60 7.04 24.14
CA CYS A 264 23.97 6.82 22.75
C CYS A 264 24.01 5.31 22.43
N TRP A 265 23.25 4.86 21.43
CA TRP A 265 23.23 3.44 21.03
C TRP A 265 24.57 2.92 20.48
N ARG A 266 25.46 3.82 20.02
CA ARG A 266 26.83 3.50 19.57
C ARG A 266 27.88 3.61 20.66
N ALA A 267 27.59 4.35 21.73
CA ALA A 267 28.48 4.60 22.85
C ALA A 267 27.67 4.49 24.14
N SER A 268 27.44 3.26 24.59
CA SER A 268 26.45 2.94 25.63
C SER A 268 26.72 3.58 26.99
N ASN A 269 27.91 4.14 27.22
CA ASN A 269 28.24 4.85 28.46
C ASN A 269 27.98 6.37 28.40
N ASP A 270 27.65 6.90 27.22
CA ASP A 270 27.49 8.34 27.01
C ASP A 270 26.01 8.72 27.11
N PRO A 271 25.61 9.51 28.12
CA PRO A 271 24.22 9.96 28.26
C PRO A 271 23.88 10.98 27.17
N LEU A 272 22.68 10.89 26.61
CA LEU A 272 22.16 11.94 25.74
C LEU A 272 21.61 13.08 26.58
N ILE A 273 21.69 14.30 26.08
CA ILE A 273 21.00 15.47 26.67
C ILE A 273 20.03 16.04 25.64
N GLN A 274 18.93 16.61 26.11
CA GLN A 274 18.18 17.52 25.26
C GLN A 274 18.96 18.82 25.13
N TYR A 275 19.08 19.34 23.92
CA TYR A 275 19.91 20.49 23.62
C TYR A 275 19.30 21.31 22.49
N ALA A 276 19.17 22.61 22.70
CA ALA A 276 18.74 23.55 21.68
C ALA A 276 19.88 23.81 20.68
N ARG A 277 19.61 23.56 19.40
CA ARG A 277 20.50 23.88 18.29
C ARG A 277 19.90 24.99 17.44
N PRO A 278 20.69 25.97 16.99
CA PRO A 278 20.24 26.88 15.94
C PRO A 278 19.79 26.08 14.72
N ALA A 279 18.61 26.41 14.21
CA ALA A 279 18.06 25.77 13.03
C ALA A 279 17.26 26.77 12.21
N TRP A 280 17.17 26.52 10.91
CA TRP A 280 16.31 27.28 10.01
C TRP A 280 14.97 26.59 9.90
N PHE A 281 13.91 27.39 9.95
CA PHE A 281 12.52 26.94 9.90
C PHE A 281 11.78 27.65 8.78
N VAL A 282 10.87 26.92 8.13
CA VAL A 282 9.83 27.52 7.30
C VAL A 282 8.57 27.67 8.15
N ARG A 283 8.03 28.89 8.22
CA ARG A 283 6.85 29.27 8.98
C ARG A 283 5.57 28.77 8.33
N THR A 284 5.41 27.45 8.26
CA THR A 284 4.25 26.78 7.65
C THR A 284 2.95 27.08 8.39
N THR A 285 3.03 27.34 9.71
CA THR A 285 1.85 27.69 10.53
C THR A 285 1.18 28.99 10.11
N ALA A 286 1.90 29.94 9.49
CA ALA A 286 1.32 31.21 9.05
C ALA A 286 0.31 31.06 7.91
N GLU A 287 0.43 30.00 7.11
CA GLU A 287 -0.42 29.74 5.93
C GLU A 287 -1.23 28.45 6.07
N ILE A 288 -1.37 27.92 7.29
CA ILE A 288 -1.97 26.59 7.48
C ILE A 288 -3.44 26.53 7.06
N SER A 289 -4.22 27.58 7.30
CA SER A 289 -5.61 27.66 6.86
C SER A 289 -5.72 27.56 5.33
N ARG A 290 -4.77 28.17 4.61
CA ARG A 290 -4.72 28.12 3.15
C ARG A 290 -4.28 26.75 2.65
N ALA A 291 -3.35 26.09 3.34
CA ALA A 291 -2.93 24.72 3.02
C ALA A 291 -4.07 23.71 3.24
N ILE A 292 -4.84 23.84 4.32
CA ILE A 292 -6.03 23.00 4.59
C ILE A 292 -7.07 23.18 3.48
N GLU A 293 -7.34 24.42 3.07
CA GLU A 293 -8.29 24.66 1.99
C GLU A 293 -7.76 24.17 0.64
N ASN A 294 -6.46 24.32 0.37
CA ASN A 294 -5.81 23.75 -0.82
C ASN A 294 -5.92 22.21 -0.85
N ASN A 295 -5.74 21.55 0.30
CA ASN A 295 -5.97 20.11 0.45
C ASN A 295 -7.42 19.70 0.12
N ARG A 296 -8.41 20.51 0.49
CA ARG A 296 -9.82 20.21 0.20
C ARG A 296 -10.16 20.23 -1.28
N GLN A 297 -9.37 20.93 -2.09
CA GLN A 297 -9.54 20.97 -3.55
C GLN A 297 -8.98 19.72 -4.26
N VAL A 298 -8.25 18.86 -3.54
CA VAL A 298 -7.68 17.62 -4.09
C VAL A 298 -8.71 16.49 -4.03
N THR A 299 -8.81 15.72 -5.11
CA THR A 299 -9.55 14.44 -5.13
C THR A 299 -8.68 13.33 -4.52
N TRP A 300 -8.99 12.93 -3.29
CA TRP A 300 -8.27 11.86 -2.59
C TRP A 300 -8.92 10.50 -2.80
N LEU A 301 -8.10 9.49 -3.05
CA LEU A 301 -8.51 8.09 -3.15
C LEU A 301 -7.68 7.26 -2.16
N PRO A 302 -8.25 6.80 -1.03
CA PRO A 302 -9.65 6.92 -0.64
C PRO A 302 -9.98 8.29 -0.02
N GLU A 303 -11.25 8.70 -0.13
CA GLU A 303 -11.70 10.06 0.22
C GLU A 303 -11.40 10.44 1.69
N HIS A 304 -11.51 9.49 2.61
CA HIS A 304 -11.31 9.73 4.05
C HIS A 304 -9.88 10.18 4.41
N ILE A 305 -8.90 10.10 3.50
CA ILE A 305 -7.56 10.65 3.74
C ILE A 305 -7.60 12.18 3.81
N ARG A 306 -8.45 12.82 2.99
CA ARG A 306 -8.56 14.28 2.85
C ARG A 306 -8.78 14.96 4.20
N ASP A 307 -9.82 14.51 4.91
CA ASP A 307 -10.26 15.08 6.18
C ASP A 307 -9.79 14.27 7.40
N GLY A 308 -9.32 13.03 7.20
CA GLY A 308 -8.73 12.18 8.24
C GLY A 308 -7.22 12.33 8.29
N ARG A 309 -6.47 11.23 8.05
CA ARG A 309 -5.01 11.16 8.28
C ARG A 309 -4.20 12.37 7.80
N PHE A 310 -4.48 12.89 6.60
CA PHE A 310 -3.75 14.03 6.06
C PHE A 310 -4.31 15.37 6.55
N GLY A 311 -5.64 15.52 6.61
CA GLY A 311 -6.31 16.69 7.20
C GLY A 311 -5.93 16.92 8.66
N ASP A 312 -5.96 15.86 9.48
CA ASP A 312 -5.54 15.87 10.89
C ASP A 312 -4.06 16.24 11.04
N PHE A 313 -3.21 15.77 10.13
CA PHE A 313 -1.79 16.13 10.13
C PHE A 313 -1.59 17.62 9.86
N LEU A 314 -2.32 18.19 8.89
CA LEU A 314 -2.30 19.63 8.63
C LEU A 314 -2.88 20.43 9.80
N ALA A 315 -3.96 19.97 10.43
CA ALA A 315 -4.57 20.65 11.57
C ALA A 315 -3.61 20.79 12.77
N ASN A 316 -2.69 19.84 12.94
CA ASN A 316 -1.68 19.83 14.01
C ASN A 316 -0.28 20.25 13.51
N ASN A 317 -0.22 20.95 12.39
CA ASN A 317 1.04 21.33 11.77
C ASN A 317 1.88 22.25 12.66
N VAL A 318 3.19 21.99 12.70
CA VAL A 318 4.20 22.86 13.32
C VAL A 318 5.13 23.43 12.25
N ASP A 319 5.82 24.52 12.57
CA ASP A 319 6.80 25.12 11.66
C ASP A 319 7.87 24.09 11.25
N TRP A 320 8.13 24.02 9.95
CA TRP A 320 8.96 22.98 9.36
C TRP A 320 10.43 23.27 9.62
N ALA A 321 11.06 22.45 10.47
CA ALA A 321 12.50 22.44 10.68
C ALA A 321 13.25 22.03 9.40
N LEU A 322 13.78 23.02 8.68
CA LEU A 322 14.35 22.89 7.34
C LEU A 322 15.84 22.50 7.37
N SER A 323 16.66 23.16 8.19
CA SER A 323 18.10 22.96 8.10
C SER A 323 18.56 21.59 8.58
N ARG A 324 19.67 21.13 8.00
CA ARG A 324 20.39 19.91 8.37
C ARG A 324 21.89 20.22 8.44
N GLU A 325 22.52 19.85 9.55
CA GLU A 325 23.97 19.94 9.74
C GLU A 325 24.65 18.74 9.04
N ARG A 326 24.66 18.74 7.71
CA ARG A 326 25.20 17.64 6.87
C ARG A 326 26.06 18.17 5.72
N TYR A 327 26.75 17.25 5.05
CA TYR A 327 27.62 17.54 3.91
C TYR A 327 26.90 17.45 2.56
N TRP A 328 26.04 16.44 2.36
CA TRP A 328 25.35 16.19 1.09
C TRP A 328 23.88 16.59 1.18
N GLY A 329 23.45 17.43 0.24
CA GLY A 329 22.11 18.01 0.15
C GLY A 329 22.18 19.41 -0.45
N THR A 330 21.05 19.96 -0.87
CA THR A 330 20.99 21.33 -1.41
C THR A 330 21.47 22.33 -0.35
N PRO A 331 22.54 23.11 -0.61
CA PRO A 331 23.02 24.11 0.35
C PRO A 331 22.00 25.23 0.56
N LEU A 332 21.78 25.65 1.80
CA LEU A 332 20.90 26.78 2.11
C LEU A 332 21.53 28.09 1.58
N PRO A 333 20.88 28.85 0.68
CA PRO A 333 21.52 29.95 -0.05
C PRO A 333 21.42 31.27 0.71
N ILE A 334 21.80 31.26 1.99
CA ILE A 334 21.82 32.46 2.85
C ILE A 334 23.26 32.79 3.20
N TRP A 335 23.68 34.02 2.96
CA TRP A 335 24.96 34.57 3.37
C TRP A 335 24.76 35.45 4.60
N GLU A 336 25.62 35.26 5.59
CA GLU A 336 25.63 36.01 6.85
C GLU A 336 26.92 36.82 6.96
N CYS A 337 26.77 38.08 7.34
CA CYS A 337 27.90 38.97 7.60
C CYS A 337 28.50 38.70 8.98
N GLY A 338 29.81 38.39 9.03
CA GLY A 338 30.52 38.17 10.29
C GLY A 338 30.70 39.42 11.15
N GLY A 339 30.41 40.62 10.62
CA GLY A 339 30.53 41.89 11.36
C GLY A 339 29.22 42.36 11.99
N CYS A 340 28.15 42.51 11.20
CA CYS A 340 26.88 43.07 11.68
C CYS A 340 25.70 42.08 11.69
N GLY A 341 25.91 40.82 11.31
CA GLY A 341 24.84 39.80 11.24
C GLY A 341 23.81 40.03 10.13
N HIS A 342 24.09 40.91 9.16
CA HIS A 342 23.23 41.08 7.98
C HIS A 342 23.10 39.75 7.23
N LEU A 343 21.87 39.42 6.83
CA LEU A 343 21.53 38.21 6.10
C LEU A 343 21.08 38.54 4.68
N GLU A 344 21.56 37.78 3.71
CA GLU A 344 21.16 37.93 2.32
C GLU A 344 20.91 36.56 1.67
N ALA A 345 19.77 36.41 0.97
CA ALA A 345 19.41 35.17 0.28
C ALA A 345 19.54 35.31 -1.25
N MET A 346 20.22 34.35 -1.87
CA MET A 346 20.48 34.33 -3.33
C MET A 346 19.63 33.25 -4.02
N ALA A 347 18.99 33.61 -5.13
CA ALA A 347 18.10 32.70 -5.87
C ALA A 347 18.81 31.87 -6.95
N SER A 348 20.05 32.21 -7.33
CA SER A 348 20.82 31.50 -8.36
C SER A 348 22.32 31.79 -8.27
N LEU A 349 23.11 31.03 -9.02
CA LEU A 349 24.53 31.33 -9.20
C LEU A 349 24.74 32.63 -9.99
N ASP A 350 23.80 33.02 -10.84
CA ASP A 350 23.86 34.30 -11.56
C ASP A 350 23.74 35.50 -10.58
N GLU A 351 22.87 35.40 -9.57
CA GLU A 351 22.81 36.42 -8.49
C GLU A 351 24.12 36.45 -7.68
N VAL A 352 24.72 35.29 -7.41
CA VAL A 352 26.03 35.19 -6.73
C VAL A 352 27.15 35.83 -7.57
N LEU A 353 27.19 35.55 -8.88
CA LEU A 353 28.19 36.10 -9.80
C LEU A 353 28.02 37.61 -10.01
N ALA A 354 26.80 38.13 -9.93
CA ALA A 354 26.54 39.56 -9.94
C ALA A 354 27.09 40.27 -8.70
N ARG A 355 27.23 39.57 -7.57
CA ARG A 355 27.86 40.09 -6.34
C ARG A 355 29.38 39.96 -6.34
N ASN A 356 29.89 38.83 -6.83
CA ASN A 356 31.32 38.57 -6.92
C ASN A 356 31.64 37.82 -8.22
N HIS A 357 32.15 38.53 -9.22
CA HIS A 357 32.55 37.95 -10.50
C HIS A 357 33.66 36.88 -10.38
N ALA A 358 34.45 36.92 -9.30
CA ALA A 358 35.52 35.96 -9.01
C ALA A 358 35.04 34.78 -8.13
N ALA A 359 33.76 34.70 -7.78
CA ALA A 359 33.21 33.68 -6.88
C ALA A 359 33.54 32.24 -7.30
N LEU A 360 33.72 31.97 -8.60
CA LEU A 360 33.95 30.64 -9.15
C LEU A 360 35.42 30.31 -9.43
N GLU A 361 36.38 31.15 -9.08
CA GLU A 361 37.80 30.89 -9.37
C GLU A 361 38.31 29.56 -8.79
N HIS A 362 37.88 29.24 -7.56
CA HIS A 362 38.26 28.00 -6.88
C HIS A 362 37.68 26.76 -7.62
N TRP A 363 36.44 26.86 -8.09
CA TRP A 363 35.75 25.83 -8.86
C TRP A 363 36.39 25.63 -10.25
N ASN A 364 36.65 26.74 -10.95
CA ASN A 364 37.28 26.72 -12.27
C ASN A 364 38.68 26.07 -12.20
N ARG A 365 39.43 26.32 -11.13
CA ARG A 365 40.73 25.67 -10.87
C ARG A 365 40.58 24.17 -10.63
N ALA A 366 39.56 23.76 -9.86
CA ALA A 366 39.30 22.34 -9.60
C ALA A 366 38.92 21.58 -10.88
N ARG A 367 38.00 22.11 -11.70
CA ARG A 367 37.64 21.51 -13.00
C ARG A 367 38.81 21.45 -13.97
N LYS A 368 39.71 22.43 -13.93
CA LYS A 368 40.93 22.40 -14.74
C LYS A 368 41.86 21.24 -14.33
N ASN A 369 41.92 20.92 -13.04
CA ASN A 369 42.73 19.82 -12.50
C ASN A 369 42.05 18.45 -12.70
N ASP A 370 40.72 18.40 -12.62
CA ASP A 370 39.92 17.21 -12.87
C ASP A 370 38.74 17.54 -13.81
N PRO A 371 38.93 17.34 -15.13
CA PRO A 371 37.89 17.56 -16.12
C PRO A 371 36.67 16.64 -15.98
N THR A 372 36.77 15.54 -15.21
CA THR A 372 35.66 14.59 -14.99
C THR A 372 34.63 15.10 -13.98
N LEU A 373 34.94 16.16 -13.23
CA LEU A 373 34.01 16.80 -12.32
C LEU A 373 32.76 17.28 -13.05
N SER A 374 31.62 16.74 -12.64
CA SER A 374 30.30 17.14 -13.13
C SER A 374 30.06 18.62 -12.89
N GLU A 375 29.59 19.34 -13.92
CA GLU A 375 29.30 20.77 -13.81
C GLU A 375 28.23 21.10 -12.78
N HIS A 376 27.38 20.13 -12.46
CA HIS A 376 26.32 20.28 -11.46
C HIS A 376 26.86 20.50 -10.05
N LEU A 377 28.09 20.07 -9.76
CA LEU A 377 28.68 20.19 -8.43
C LEU A 377 29.00 21.64 -8.03
N VAL A 378 29.04 22.60 -8.96
CA VAL A 378 29.38 24.01 -8.67
C VAL A 378 28.50 24.65 -7.59
N VAL A 379 27.25 24.23 -7.46
CA VAL A 379 26.28 24.73 -6.46
C VAL A 379 26.26 23.90 -5.17
N HIS A 380 27.15 22.92 -5.03
CA HIS A 380 27.24 22.02 -3.87
C HIS A 380 28.47 22.33 -3.02
N LYS A 381 28.46 21.79 -1.80
CA LYS A 381 29.65 21.73 -0.95
C LYS A 381 30.73 20.83 -1.59
N PRO A 382 32.03 21.15 -1.44
CA PRO A 382 32.57 22.29 -0.69
C PRO A 382 32.64 23.59 -1.51
N TRP A 383 32.28 23.57 -2.80
CA TRP A 383 32.52 24.67 -3.73
C TRP A 383 31.76 25.94 -3.35
N VAL A 384 30.45 25.84 -3.13
CA VAL A 384 29.64 27.01 -2.74
C VAL A 384 30.07 27.62 -1.39
N ASP A 385 30.64 26.82 -0.48
CA ASP A 385 31.09 27.27 0.85
C ASP A 385 32.34 28.17 0.76
N ALA A 386 33.09 28.08 -0.34
CA ALA A 386 34.27 28.91 -0.57
C ALA A 386 33.94 30.32 -1.09
N ILE A 387 32.67 30.61 -1.37
CA ILE A 387 32.22 31.90 -1.92
C ILE A 387 32.01 32.91 -0.78
N SER A 388 32.72 34.03 -0.85
CA SER A 388 32.50 35.20 0.00
C SER A 388 32.36 36.50 -0.80
N PHE A 389 31.74 37.51 -0.18
CA PHE A 389 31.64 38.87 -0.73
C PHE A 389 31.53 39.91 0.39
N GLU A 390 31.72 41.19 0.06
CA GLU A 390 31.65 42.29 1.02
C GLU A 390 30.20 42.61 1.42
N CYS A 391 29.97 42.80 2.72
CA CYS A 391 28.66 43.13 3.26
C CYS A 391 28.24 44.55 2.85
N PRO A 392 27.04 44.74 2.27
CA PRO A 392 26.57 46.06 1.87
C PRO A 392 26.36 47.00 3.07
N GLY A 393 26.10 46.46 4.26
CA GLY A 393 25.88 47.24 5.48
C GLY A 393 27.13 47.77 6.18
N CYS A 394 28.19 46.95 6.31
CA CYS A 394 29.37 47.31 7.11
C CYS A 394 30.72 47.00 6.45
N GLY A 395 30.74 46.48 5.22
CA GLY A 395 31.95 46.12 4.48
C GLY A 395 32.68 44.86 4.97
N ALA A 396 32.26 44.23 6.07
CA ALA A 396 32.84 42.97 6.53
C ALA A 396 32.50 41.79 5.60
N GLU A 397 33.28 40.71 5.66
CA GLU A 397 33.07 39.53 4.83
C GLU A 397 31.73 38.83 5.15
N MET A 398 30.98 38.47 4.11
CA MET A 398 29.81 37.60 4.18
C MET A 398 30.16 36.20 3.69
N ARG A 399 29.72 35.19 4.44
CA ARG A 399 29.86 33.77 4.08
C ARG A 399 28.53 33.07 4.14
N ARG A 400 28.35 32.03 3.33
CA ARG A 400 27.15 31.19 3.38
C ARG A 400 27.03 30.55 4.76
N VAL A 401 25.81 30.48 5.30
CA VAL A 401 25.51 29.65 6.48
C VAL A 401 25.87 28.19 6.18
N SER A 402 26.28 27.42 7.17
CA SER A 402 26.88 26.10 6.92
C SER A 402 25.85 25.05 6.47
N GLU A 403 24.57 25.22 6.72
CA GLU A 403 23.58 24.15 6.66
C GLU A 403 23.18 23.75 5.23
N VAL A 404 22.77 22.49 5.06
CA VAL A 404 22.00 22.04 3.87
C VAL A 404 20.52 21.93 4.24
N VAL A 405 19.63 21.80 3.26
CA VAL A 405 18.18 21.71 3.50
C VAL A 405 17.70 20.26 3.61
N ASP A 406 16.53 20.10 4.22
CA ASP A 406 15.78 18.86 4.30
C ASP A 406 15.46 18.29 2.90
N CYS A 407 15.68 16.99 2.69
CA CYS A 407 15.42 16.37 1.39
C CYS A 407 13.93 16.35 1.02
N TRP A 408 13.03 16.44 1.99
CA TRP A 408 11.59 16.63 1.74
C TRP A 408 11.29 17.98 1.11
N PHE A 409 12.11 19.01 1.36
CA PHE A 409 11.96 20.30 0.70
C PHE A 409 12.40 20.21 -0.76
N ASP A 410 13.51 19.51 -1.04
CA ASP A 410 13.92 19.22 -2.42
C ASP A 410 12.80 18.48 -3.17
N SER A 411 12.24 17.42 -2.61
CA SER A 411 11.17 16.65 -3.26
C SER A 411 9.84 17.40 -3.33
N GLY A 412 9.54 18.29 -2.39
CA GLY A 412 8.39 19.19 -2.44
C GLY A 412 8.48 20.25 -3.53
N CYS A 413 9.70 20.63 -3.93
CA CYS A 413 9.96 21.55 -5.03
C CYS A 413 9.91 20.88 -6.42
N MET A 414 9.87 19.54 -6.47
CA MET A 414 9.90 18.74 -7.71
C MET A 414 8.97 19.25 -8.83
N PRO A 415 7.70 19.65 -8.58
CA PRO A 415 6.77 20.05 -9.64
C PRO A 415 7.32 21.14 -10.57
N PHE A 416 8.12 22.07 -10.04
CA PHE A 416 8.71 23.17 -10.79
C PHE A 416 10.23 23.01 -10.98
N ALA A 417 10.92 22.43 -9.98
CA ALA A 417 12.38 22.28 -10.01
C ALA A 417 12.85 21.27 -11.07
N GLN A 418 12.03 20.27 -11.42
CA GLN A 418 12.35 19.33 -12.51
C GLN A 418 12.56 20.05 -13.86
N PHE A 419 11.87 21.18 -14.07
CA PHE A 419 11.99 22.00 -15.27
C PHE A 419 13.05 23.09 -15.16
N GLY A 420 13.65 23.29 -13.98
CA GLY A 420 14.58 24.40 -13.70
C GLY A 420 13.90 25.76 -13.45
N PHE A 421 12.62 25.77 -13.07
CA PHE A 421 11.85 26.99 -12.83
C PHE A 421 12.39 27.79 -11.63
N PRO A 422 12.43 29.13 -11.70
CA PRO A 422 11.96 30.00 -12.79
C PRO A 422 13.04 30.36 -13.81
N HIS A 423 14.29 29.92 -13.59
CA HIS A 423 15.44 30.30 -14.42
C HIS A 423 15.35 29.71 -15.83
N ARG A 424 14.66 28.56 -15.97
CA ARG A 424 14.32 27.92 -17.25
C ARG A 424 13.03 27.10 -17.13
N GLY A 425 12.54 26.58 -18.25
CA GLY A 425 11.42 25.62 -18.26
C GLY A 425 10.06 26.16 -17.81
N VAL A 426 9.85 27.47 -17.83
CA VAL A 426 8.60 28.12 -17.37
C VAL A 426 7.37 27.60 -18.11
N GLU A 427 7.43 27.47 -19.44
CA GLU A 427 6.29 26.98 -20.23
C GLU A 427 5.99 25.50 -19.95
N ALA A 428 7.02 24.67 -19.76
CA ALA A 428 6.85 23.26 -19.42
C ALA A 428 6.16 23.12 -18.05
N PHE A 429 6.60 23.90 -17.05
CA PHE A 429 5.94 23.97 -15.76
C PHE A 429 4.49 24.45 -15.86
N ARG A 430 4.24 25.54 -16.60
CA ARG A 430 2.89 26.10 -16.81
C ARG A 430 1.93 25.07 -17.40
N ARG A 431 2.40 24.23 -18.33
CA ARG A 431 1.61 23.18 -18.97
C ARG A 431 1.35 21.97 -18.05
N ALA A 432 2.30 21.66 -17.17
CA ALA A 432 2.25 20.48 -16.30
C ALA A 432 1.66 20.76 -14.90
N PHE A 433 1.45 22.02 -14.52
CA PHE A 433 0.98 22.42 -13.19
C PHE A 433 -0.48 22.92 -13.23
N PRO A 434 -1.41 22.31 -12.47
CA PRO A 434 -1.20 21.18 -11.56
C PRO A 434 -1.10 19.84 -12.29
N ALA A 435 -0.42 18.86 -11.69
CA ALA A 435 -0.41 17.49 -12.21
C ALA A 435 -1.82 16.88 -12.13
N ASP A 436 -2.21 16.05 -13.11
CA ASP A 436 -3.53 15.43 -13.12
C ASP A 436 -3.70 14.38 -12.02
N PHE A 437 -2.70 13.53 -11.81
CA PHE A 437 -2.69 12.58 -10.71
C PHE A 437 -1.29 12.27 -10.18
N ILE A 438 -1.23 11.82 -8.93
CA ILE A 438 -0.08 11.13 -8.33
C ILE A 438 -0.56 9.87 -7.60
N SER A 439 0.36 8.91 -7.38
CA SER A 439 0.05 7.68 -6.65
C SER A 439 1.25 7.23 -5.83
N GLU A 440 1.13 7.20 -4.51
CA GLU A 440 2.17 6.70 -3.60
C GLU A 440 1.55 6.06 -2.34
N ALA A 441 2.36 5.36 -1.56
CA ALA A 441 1.90 4.68 -0.35
C ALA A 441 1.52 5.65 0.79
N ILE A 442 0.68 5.15 1.71
CA ILE A 442 0.08 5.90 2.83
C ILE A 442 1.08 6.63 3.75
N ASP A 443 2.33 6.20 3.80
CA ASP A 443 3.40 6.88 4.53
C ASP A 443 3.73 8.27 3.95
N GLN A 444 3.47 8.51 2.66
CA GLN A 444 3.70 9.81 2.02
C GLN A 444 2.74 10.92 2.50
N THR A 445 1.68 10.57 3.26
CA THR A 445 0.86 11.55 3.99
C THR A 445 1.66 12.40 4.99
N ARG A 446 2.84 11.94 5.42
CA ARG A 446 3.76 12.69 6.29
C ARG A 446 5.10 13.02 5.62
N GLY A 447 5.18 12.81 4.31
CA GLY A 447 6.37 13.00 3.50
C GLY A 447 6.05 13.83 2.27
N TRP A 448 6.10 13.18 1.11
CA TRP A 448 6.02 13.87 -0.18
C TRP A 448 4.70 14.61 -0.44
N PHE A 449 3.55 14.04 -0.06
CA PHE A 449 2.25 14.71 -0.25
C PHE A 449 2.20 16.04 0.53
N TYR A 450 2.70 16.02 1.77
CA TYR A 450 2.78 17.21 2.60
C TYR A 450 3.73 18.25 2.00
N SER A 451 4.95 17.84 1.62
CA SER A 451 5.93 18.79 1.09
C SER A 451 5.51 19.41 -0.23
N LEU A 452 4.93 18.62 -1.15
CA LEU A 452 4.35 19.11 -2.40
C LEU A 452 3.28 20.17 -2.14
N LEU A 453 2.30 19.86 -1.28
CA LEU A 453 1.18 20.77 -1.00
C LEU A 453 1.68 22.03 -0.31
N MET A 454 2.56 21.90 0.66
CA MET A 454 3.07 23.01 1.46
C MET A 454 3.95 23.93 0.63
N CYS A 455 4.93 23.39 -0.11
CA CYS A 455 5.77 24.20 -1.02
C CYS A 455 4.90 24.94 -2.05
N SER A 456 3.91 24.26 -2.65
CA SER A 456 3.03 24.89 -3.62
C SER A 456 2.20 26.03 -3.02
N THR A 457 1.64 25.82 -1.82
CA THR A 457 0.81 26.81 -1.11
C THR A 457 1.62 28.07 -0.74
N LEU A 458 2.84 27.90 -0.24
CA LEU A 458 3.68 29.00 0.23
C LEU A 458 4.31 29.81 -0.92
N LEU A 459 4.69 29.13 -2.01
CA LEU A 459 5.44 29.77 -3.10
C LEU A 459 4.51 30.46 -4.11
N PHE A 460 3.44 29.79 -4.53
CA PHE A 460 2.57 30.24 -5.62
C PHE A 460 1.34 31.01 -5.12
N ASP A 461 1.54 32.05 -4.30
CA ASP A 461 0.48 33.05 -4.13
C ASP A 461 0.15 33.77 -5.44
N GLU A 462 -0.93 34.54 -5.44
CA GLU A 462 -1.40 35.24 -6.64
C GLU A 462 -0.34 36.21 -7.21
N ALA A 463 0.46 36.84 -6.35
CA ALA A 463 1.51 37.76 -6.78
C ALA A 463 2.65 37.01 -7.49
N THR A 464 3.12 35.88 -6.92
CA THR A 464 4.11 35.02 -7.56
C THR A 464 3.59 34.47 -8.89
N GLN A 465 2.34 34.00 -8.93
CA GLN A 465 1.75 33.44 -10.15
C GLN A 465 1.71 34.47 -11.28
N ARG A 466 1.26 35.70 -11.00
CA ARG A 466 1.26 36.80 -11.96
C ARG A 466 2.69 37.19 -12.39
N ARG A 467 3.63 37.24 -11.45
CA ARG A 467 5.05 37.57 -11.73
C ARG A 467 5.68 36.63 -12.76
N TYR A 468 5.28 35.35 -12.75
CA TYR A 468 5.83 34.32 -13.64
C TYR A 468 4.85 33.85 -14.74
N GLY A 469 3.76 34.59 -15.01
CA GLY A 469 2.86 34.31 -16.14
C GLY A 469 2.01 33.05 -16.01
N LEU A 470 1.74 32.60 -14.78
CA LEU A 470 0.87 31.47 -14.46
C LEU A 470 -0.60 31.94 -14.44
N GLU A 471 -1.18 32.14 -15.63
CA GLU A 471 -2.53 32.68 -15.80
C GLU A 471 -3.57 31.64 -16.26
N PRO A 472 -4.83 31.72 -15.75
CA PRO A 472 -5.27 32.63 -14.70
C PRO A 472 -4.73 32.22 -13.32
N PRO A 473 -4.46 33.17 -12.40
CA PRO A 473 -3.96 32.83 -11.07
C PRO A 473 -5.00 32.01 -10.31
N ARG A 474 -4.53 30.97 -9.63
CA ARG A 474 -5.35 30.04 -8.86
C ARG A 474 -5.31 30.42 -7.39
N SER A 475 -6.46 30.54 -6.74
CA SER A 475 -6.55 30.80 -5.30
C SER A 475 -5.88 29.68 -4.48
N PHE A 476 -6.05 28.44 -4.93
CA PHE A 476 -5.49 27.23 -4.34
C PHE A 476 -4.58 26.53 -5.36
N PRO A 477 -3.29 26.87 -5.38
CA PRO A 477 -2.32 26.26 -6.28
C PRO A 477 -1.99 24.84 -5.77
N HIS A 478 -2.90 23.88 -5.92
CA HIS A 478 -2.60 22.50 -5.55
C HIS A 478 -1.55 21.92 -6.51
N PRO A 479 -0.57 21.15 -6.01
CA PRO A 479 0.44 20.51 -6.85
C PRO A 479 -0.12 19.39 -7.75
N TYR A 480 -1.24 18.79 -7.36
CA TYR A 480 -1.89 17.69 -8.06
C TYR A 480 -3.42 17.76 -7.88
N LYS A 481 -4.19 17.34 -8.90
CA LYS A 481 -5.66 17.31 -8.86
C LYS A 481 -6.19 16.06 -8.14
N THR A 482 -5.59 14.91 -8.43
CA THR A 482 -5.97 13.61 -7.84
C THR A 482 -4.79 12.95 -7.12
N CYS A 483 -5.03 12.36 -5.95
CA CYS A 483 -4.01 11.63 -5.18
C CYS A 483 -4.52 10.24 -4.80
N ILE A 484 -3.89 9.20 -5.37
CA ILE A 484 -4.16 7.80 -5.02
C ILE A 484 -3.20 7.38 -3.92
N VAL A 485 -3.75 7.00 -2.78
CA VAL A 485 -2.99 6.61 -1.59
C VAL A 485 -3.01 5.10 -1.47
N LEU A 486 -1.86 4.48 -1.74
CA LEU A 486 -1.72 3.03 -1.73
C LEU A 486 -1.58 2.48 -0.31
N GLY A 487 -2.10 1.28 -0.09
CA GLY A 487 -1.76 0.47 1.07
C GLY A 487 -0.31 -0.01 1.01
N HIS A 488 0.15 -0.70 2.06
CA HIS A 488 1.46 -1.32 2.04
C HIS A 488 1.42 -2.72 1.42
N VAL A 489 2.53 -3.09 0.77
CA VAL A 489 2.79 -4.49 0.41
C VAL A 489 3.26 -5.21 1.67
N CYS A 490 2.62 -6.33 1.96
CA CYS A 490 2.86 -7.17 3.11
C CYS A 490 3.22 -8.60 2.70
N ASP A 491 3.92 -9.29 3.59
CA ASP A 491 4.15 -10.72 3.50
C ASP A 491 2.83 -11.52 3.64
N PRO A 492 2.83 -12.85 3.44
CA PRO A 492 1.64 -13.69 3.58
C PRO A 492 0.97 -13.62 4.96
N GLU A 493 1.72 -13.27 6.00
CA GLU A 493 1.24 -13.09 7.37
C GLU A 493 0.68 -11.68 7.65
N GLY A 494 0.81 -10.75 6.69
CA GLY A 494 0.31 -9.38 6.79
C GLY A 494 1.29 -8.39 7.42
N LYS A 495 2.56 -8.76 7.64
CA LYS A 495 3.60 -7.82 8.09
C LYS A 495 4.16 -7.06 6.89
N LYS A 496 4.51 -5.79 7.07
CA LYS A 496 5.12 -4.97 6.01
C LYS A 496 6.39 -5.65 5.49
N GLU A 497 6.52 -5.74 4.16
CA GLU A 497 7.72 -6.27 3.53
C GLU A 497 8.92 -5.33 3.79
N SER A 498 10.08 -5.90 4.15
CA SER A 498 11.32 -5.13 4.25
C SER A 498 12.54 -5.96 3.84
N LYS A 499 13.52 -5.29 3.23
CA LYS A 499 14.80 -5.93 2.85
C LYS A 499 15.56 -6.46 4.07
N SER A 500 15.55 -5.72 5.19
CA SER A 500 16.24 -6.08 6.43
C SER A 500 15.64 -7.33 7.10
N SER A 501 14.33 -7.50 7.04
CA SER A 501 13.67 -8.69 7.61
C SER A 501 13.63 -9.88 6.65
N GLY A 502 14.00 -9.69 5.37
CA GLY A 502 14.01 -10.75 4.37
C GLY A 502 12.64 -11.34 4.04
N ASN A 503 11.54 -10.72 4.48
CA ASN A 503 10.17 -11.20 4.35
C ASN A 503 9.46 -10.68 3.09
N TYR A 504 10.21 -10.35 2.04
CA TYR A 504 9.67 -9.79 0.80
C TYR A 504 9.81 -10.78 -0.35
N THR A 505 8.86 -10.77 -1.29
CA THR A 505 9.00 -11.51 -2.54
C THR A 505 9.81 -10.66 -3.54
N PRO A 506 11.04 -11.06 -3.94
CA PRO A 506 11.83 -10.26 -4.86
C PRO A 506 11.15 -10.11 -6.23
N PRO A 507 11.05 -8.90 -6.79
CA PRO A 507 10.46 -8.71 -8.13
C PRO A 507 11.15 -9.57 -9.19
N ASP A 508 12.48 -9.67 -9.18
CA ASP A 508 13.24 -10.44 -10.16
C ASP A 508 12.89 -11.94 -10.14
N LEU A 509 12.47 -12.50 -8.99
CA LEU A 509 11.99 -13.88 -8.93
C LEU A 509 10.72 -14.04 -9.77
N VAL A 510 9.81 -13.08 -9.69
CA VAL A 510 8.55 -13.10 -10.44
C VAL A 510 8.80 -12.85 -11.93
N LEU A 511 9.76 -11.98 -12.26
CA LEU A 511 10.04 -11.56 -13.63
C LEU A 511 10.97 -12.51 -14.40
N GLU A 512 11.96 -13.10 -13.73
CA GLU A 512 13.07 -13.83 -14.34
C GLU A 512 13.29 -15.23 -13.72
N GLY A 513 12.53 -15.60 -12.69
CA GLY A 513 12.66 -16.89 -12.02
C GLY A 513 13.86 -16.99 -11.10
N ALA A 514 14.55 -15.87 -10.87
CA ALA A 514 15.79 -15.81 -10.10
C ALA A 514 15.89 -14.50 -9.32
N PHE A 515 16.68 -14.46 -8.25
CA PHE A 515 16.93 -13.24 -7.50
C PHE A 515 18.41 -13.10 -7.13
N GLU A 516 18.83 -11.86 -6.90
CA GLU A 516 20.19 -11.55 -6.46
C GLU A 516 20.28 -11.46 -4.94
N LEU A 517 21.33 -12.07 -4.39
CA LEU A 517 21.69 -11.99 -2.98
C LEU A 517 23.09 -11.41 -2.86
N ARG A 518 23.21 -10.27 -2.17
CA ARG A 518 24.53 -9.71 -1.83
C ARG A 518 25.11 -10.45 -0.64
N LEU A 519 26.36 -10.88 -0.76
CA LEU A 519 27.07 -11.53 0.33
C LEU A 519 27.46 -10.49 1.37
N ALA A 520 27.04 -10.71 2.61
CA ALA A 520 27.45 -9.87 3.74
C ALA A 520 28.94 -10.08 4.05
N ASP A 521 29.62 -9.00 4.44
CA ASP A 521 31.06 -9.01 4.77
C ASP A 521 31.34 -9.74 6.11
N ALA A 522 30.33 -9.90 6.98
CA ALA A 522 30.27 -10.83 8.11
C ALA A 522 28.85 -10.78 8.73
N PRO A 523 28.33 -11.86 9.34
CA PRO A 523 27.08 -11.79 10.08
C PRO A 523 27.24 -10.94 11.35
N SER A 524 26.22 -10.16 11.70
CA SER A 524 26.16 -9.36 12.94
C SER A 524 26.27 -10.19 14.22
N SER A 525 26.16 -11.52 14.11
CA SER A 525 26.29 -12.51 15.18
C SER A 525 27.72 -13.05 15.38
N GLY A 526 28.71 -12.67 14.56
CA GLY A 526 30.13 -12.91 14.82
C GLY A 526 30.72 -14.29 14.45
N GLU A 527 29.95 -15.24 13.92
CA GLU A 527 30.48 -16.54 13.47
C GLU A 527 30.41 -16.70 11.93
N PRO A 528 31.49 -17.12 11.26
CA PRO A 528 31.50 -17.33 9.82
C PRO A 528 30.60 -18.53 9.42
N PRO A 529 30.01 -18.51 8.20
CA PRO A 529 29.21 -19.63 7.72
C PRO A 529 30.05 -20.93 7.67
N PRO A 530 29.46 -22.10 8.01
CA PRO A 530 30.14 -23.38 7.86
C PRO A 530 30.45 -23.66 6.37
N ASP A 531 31.64 -24.20 6.11
CA ASP A 531 32.09 -24.75 4.83
C ASP A 531 31.83 -23.85 3.59
N ASP A 532 32.12 -22.55 3.63
CA ASP A 532 32.01 -21.65 2.48
C ASP A 532 30.62 -21.58 1.83
N ALA A 533 29.58 -21.83 2.61
CA ALA A 533 28.21 -21.89 2.11
C ALA A 533 27.55 -20.51 1.97
N LEU A 534 26.41 -20.48 1.26
CA LEU A 534 25.57 -19.28 1.13
C LEU A 534 24.48 -19.29 2.20
N MET A 535 24.37 -18.21 2.98
CA MET A 535 23.35 -18.09 4.03
C MET A 535 22.11 -17.38 3.52
N LEU A 536 20.95 -17.96 3.78
CA LEU A 536 19.64 -17.37 3.55
C LEU A 536 18.92 -17.19 4.89
N LEU A 537 18.17 -16.08 5.02
CA LEU A 537 17.29 -15.87 6.16
C LEU A 537 16.10 -16.84 6.08
N PRO A 538 15.61 -17.43 7.19
CA PRO A 538 14.45 -18.31 7.17
C PRO A 538 13.20 -17.65 6.59
N ALA A 539 13.03 -16.35 6.87
CA ALA A 539 11.96 -15.55 6.28
C ALA A 539 12.04 -15.51 4.75
N GLN A 540 13.25 -15.46 4.16
CA GLN A 540 13.42 -15.51 2.71
C GLN A 540 13.02 -16.89 2.17
N VAL A 541 13.55 -17.97 2.75
CA VAL A 541 13.21 -19.35 2.34
C VAL A 541 11.71 -19.61 2.37
N LYS A 542 11.06 -19.18 3.46
CA LYS A 542 9.62 -19.30 3.64
C LYS A 542 8.83 -18.48 2.62
N THR A 543 9.20 -17.21 2.42
CA THR A 543 8.51 -16.30 1.48
C THR A 543 8.64 -16.78 0.03
N LEU A 544 9.79 -17.37 -0.30
CA LEU A 544 10.09 -17.94 -1.61
C LEU A 544 9.45 -19.31 -1.84
N GLY A 545 8.80 -19.90 -0.82
CA GLY A 545 8.14 -21.20 -0.92
C GLY A 545 9.10 -22.37 -1.16
N MET A 546 10.37 -22.23 -0.78
CA MET A 546 11.38 -23.25 -1.00
C MET A 546 11.22 -24.41 -0.01
N ALA A 547 11.21 -25.63 -0.52
CA ALA A 547 11.19 -26.83 0.31
C ALA A 547 12.59 -27.13 0.88
N GLU A 548 12.63 -27.71 2.08
CA GLU A 548 13.86 -28.28 2.63
C GLU A 548 14.38 -29.37 1.69
N GLY A 549 15.68 -29.34 1.39
CA GLY A 549 16.31 -30.27 0.44
C GLY A 549 16.15 -29.88 -1.04
N ALA A 550 15.54 -28.73 -1.37
CA ALA A 550 15.47 -28.24 -2.74
C ALA A 550 16.88 -28.03 -3.33
N GLU A 551 17.08 -28.47 -4.58
CA GLU A 551 18.27 -28.14 -5.36
C GLU A 551 18.02 -26.85 -6.13
N LEU A 552 18.93 -25.88 -5.96
CA LEU A 552 18.86 -24.57 -6.59
C LEU A 552 20.12 -24.34 -7.41
N THR A 553 19.96 -23.71 -8.57
CA THR A 553 21.08 -23.33 -9.41
C THR A 553 21.59 -21.95 -9.01
N VAL A 554 22.91 -21.83 -8.84
CA VAL A 554 23.57 -20.60 -8.40
C VAL A 554 24.67 -20.22 -9.38
N CYS A 555 24.75 -18.94 -9.70
CA CYS A 555 25.84 -18.35 -10.47
C CYS A 555 26.26 -16.99 -9.90
N ARG A 556 27.35 -16.42 -10.41
CA ARG A 556 27.71 -15.04 -10.06
C ARG A 556 26.74 -14.06 -10.72
N ALA A 557 26.43 -12.96 -10.04
CA ALA A 557 25.54 -11.96 -10.62
C ALA A 557 26.15 -11.23 -11.84
N ASP A 558 27.49 -11.12 -11.89
CA ASP A 558 28.24 -10.52 -12.99
C ASP A 558 28.65 -11.51 -14.11
N ASP A 559 28.55 -12.82 -13.85
CA ASP A 559 28.87 -13.88 -14.81
C ASP A 559 27.99 -15.12 -14.63
N THR A 560 27.01 -15.26 -15.53
CA THR A 560 26.07 -16.38 -15.54
C THR A 560 26.58 -17.59 -16.34
N SER A 561 27.81 -17.58 -16.86
CA SER A 561 28.35 -18.69 -17.65
C SER A 561 28.62 -19.93 -16.80
N ARG A 562 29.00 -19.72 -15.53
CA ARG A 562 29.30 -20.78 -14.57
C ARG A 562 28.14 -20.97 -13.59
N ARG A 563 27.45 -22.11 -13.72
CA ARG A 563 26.34 -22.52 -12.84
C ARG A 563 26.76 -23.67 -11.96
N VAL A 564 26.39 -23.61 -10.68
CA VAL A 564 26.65 -24.65 -9.67
C VAL A 564 25.35 -24.96 -8.94
N SER A 565 25.05 -26.24 -8.73
CA SER A 565 23.87 -26.64 -7.96
C SER A 565 24.19 -26.65 -6.47
N GLY A 566 23.28 -26.10 -5.67
CA GLY A 566 23.33 -26.10 -4.22
C GLY A 566 22.06 -26.72 -3.64
N ARG A 567 22.21 -27.59 -2.64
CA ARG A 567 21.05 -28.11 -1.89
C ARG A 567 20.78 -27.26 -0.65
N LEU A 568 19.51 -26.92 -0.45
CA LEU A 568 19.03 -26.19 0.72
C LEU A 568 18.99 -27.12 1.93
N VAL A 569 19.73 -26.79 3.00
CA VAL A 569 19.82 -27.58 4.25
C VAL A 569 19.71 -26.69 5.49
N PRO A 570 19.18 -27.18 6.62
CA PRO A 570 19.22 -26.45 7.89
C PRO A 570 20.65 -26.11 8.33
N GLY A 571 20.91 -24.87 8.75
CA GLY A 571 22.22 -24.40 9.21
C GLY A 571 22.42 -24.46 10.74
N MET A 572 23.69 -24.49 11.19
CA MET A 572 24.07 -24.58 12.62
C MET A 572 24.41 -23.24 13.31
N VAL A 573 24.29 -22.08 12.64
CA VAL A 573 24.65 -20.77 13.24
C VAL A 573 23.38 -19.99 13.60
N GLY A 574 23.05 -19.96 14.90
CA GLY A 574 21.79 -19.44 15.42
C GLY A 574 20.60 -20.32 15.00
N LYS A 575 19.57 -20.48 15.85
CA LYS A 575 18.43 -21.40 15.61
C LYS A 575 17.54 -21.05 14.39
N GLU A 576 17.97 -20.12 13.54
CA GLU A 576 17.18 -19.45 12.51
C GLU A 576 18.03 -19.11 11.26
N SER A 577 18.85 -20.02 10.74
CA SER A 577 19.50 -19.80 9.43
C SER A 577 19.42 -21.05 8.53
N VAL A 578 19.24 -20.82 7.23
CA VAL A 578 19.22 -21.89 6.22
C VAL A 578 20.42 -21.71 5.31
N VAL A 579 21.08 -22.82 4.97
CA VAL A 579 22.32 -22.82 4.23
C VAL A 579 22.09 -23.48 2.87
N LEU A 580 22.56 -22.84 1.82
CA LEU A 580 22.62 -23.42 0.49
C LEU A 580 24.05 -23.94 0.28
N GLY A 581 24.20 -25.27 0.26
CA GLY A 581 25.37 -26.09 -0.11
C GLY A 581 26.77 -25.71 0.45
N ALA A 582 27.54 -26.70 0.92
CA ALA A 582 28.96 -26.51 1.25
C ALA A 582 29.82 -26.25 -0.01
N GLY A 583 30.77 -25.31 0.06
CA GLY A 583 31.78 -25.03 -0.96
C GLY A 583 31.34 -24.14 -2.12
N LEU A 584 30.13 -23.57 -2.09
CA LEU A 584 29.59 -22.76 -3.19
C LEU A 584 30.37 -21.46 -3.43
N ARG A 585 30.83 -20.78 -2.37
CA ARG A 585 31.65 -19.56 -2.52
C ARG A 585 32.95 -19.86 -3.25
N ALA A 586 33.64 -20.93 -2.86
CA ALA A 586 34.86 -21.38 -3.52
C ALA A 586 34.61 -21.84 -4.96
N ALA A 587 33.52 -22.61 -5.19
CA ALA A 587 33.15 -23.11 -6.52
C ALA A 587 32.82 -21.97 -7.50
N LEU A 588 32.34 -20.82 -7.03
CA LEU A 588 32.04 -19.65 -7.85
C LEU A 588 33.14 -18.58 -7.81
N GLY A 589 34.20 -18.76 -7.01
CA GLY A 589 35.27 -17.78 -6.86
C GLY A 589 34.77 -16.44 -6.32
N LEU A 590 33.92 -16.49 -5.29
CA LEU A 590 33.25 -15.32 -4.72
C LEU A 590 34.06 -14.68 -3.58
N GLU A 591 34.16 -13.35 -3.61
CA GLU A 591 34.74 -12.52 -2.55
C GLU A 591 33.65 -11.79 -1.75
N ALA A 592 34.03 -11.21 -0.60
CA ALA A 592 33.13 -10.40 0.23
C ALA A 592 32.58 -9.20 -0.56
N GLY A 593 31.32 -8.84 -0.33
CA GLY A 593 30.64 -7.74 -1.00
C GLY A 593 30.13 -8.03 -2.42
N GLN A 594 30.50 -9.17 -3.03
CA GLN A 594 29.96 -9.62 -4.32
C GLN A 594 28.54 -10.20 -4.19
N SER A 595 27.81 -10.22 -5.32
CA SER A 595 26.44 -10.73 -5.37
C SER A 595 26.36 -12.04 -6.14
N VAL A 596 25.48 -12.93 -5.68
CA VAL A 596 25.14 -14.19 -6.36
C VAL A 596 23.73 -14.11 -6.92
N ARG A 597 23.50 -14.80 -8.02
CA ARG A 597 22.16 -14.99 -8.60
C ARG A 597 21.72 -16.43 -8.31
N ILE A 598 20.53 -16.56 -7.72
CA ILE A 598 19.92 -17.85 -7.37
C ILE A 598 18.71 -18.06 -8.27
N GLU A 599 18.75 -19.09 -9.11
CA GLU A 599 17.67 -19.51 -10.01
C GLU A 599 16.76 -20.50 -9.26
N VAL A 600 15.45 -20.22 -9.27
CA VAL A 600 14.44 -20.91 -8.44
C VAL A 600 13.29 -21.45 -9.28
N LEU A 601 12.88 -20.73 -10.33
CA LEU A 601 11.75 -21.08 -11.18
C LEU A 601 12.20 -21.20 -12.63
N ASP A 602 11.89 -22.33 -13.27
CA ASP A 602 12.10 -22.51 -14.71
C ASP A 602 11.08 -21.72 -15.54
N ASP A 603 9.87 -21.54 -15.01
CA ASP A 603 8.75 -20.82 -15.64
C ASP A 603 8.27 -19.68 -14.72
N PRO A 604 8.87 -18.48 -14.82
CA PRO A 604 8.47 -17.34 -14.02
C PRO A 604 7.13 -16.75 -14.48
N PRO A 605 6.28 -16.24 -13.56
CA PRO A 605 5.00 -15.62 -13.93
C PRO A 605 5.11 -14.46 -14.94
N GLY A 606 6.19 -13.69 -14.88
CA GLY A 606 6.46 -12.56 -15.77
C GLY A 606 5.78 -11.25 -15.34
N ALA A 607 6.02 -10.21 -16.13
CA ALA A 607 5.63 -8.83 -15.81
C ALA A 607 4.12 -8.62 -15.78
N ASP A 608 3.38 -9.19 -16.73
CA ASP A 608 1.92 -9.03 -16.78
C ASP A 608 1.23 -9.71 -15.61
N ALA A 609 1.67 -10.90 -15.21
CA ALA A 609 1.16 -11.56 -14.02
C ALA A 609 1.41 -10.72 -12.76
N PHE A 610 2.60 -10.12 -12.67
CA PHE A 610 2.98 -9.27 -11.54
C PHE A 610 2.14 -7.99 -11.47
N ARG A 611 1.95 -7.29 -12.60
CA ARG A 611 1.08 -6.10 -12.68
C ARG A 611 -0.37 -6.46 -12.38
N TRP A 612 -0.88 -7.50 -13.05
CA TRP A 612 -2.25 -7.95 -12.92
C TRP A 612 -2.62 -8.26 -11.46
N PHE A 613 -1.72 -8.93 -10.74
CA PHE A 613 -1.89 -9.20 -9.31
C PHE A 613 -2.21 -7.94 -8.50
N PHE A 614 -1.46 -6.85 -8.67
CA PHE A 614 -1.71 -5.61 -7.92
C PHE A 614 -3.01 -4.90 -8.33
N TYR A 615 -3.50 -5.09 -9.54
CA TYR A 615 -4.78 -4.55 -9.98
C TYR A 615 -5.96 -5.44 -9.59
N SER A 616 -5.79 -6.76 -9.52
CA SER A 616 -6.90 -7.72 -9.35
C SER A 616 -7.04 -8.30 -7.95
N ALA A 617 -6.04 -8.18 -7.08
CA ALA A 617 -6.07 -8.75 -5.74
C ALA A 617 -7.02 -8.00 -4.79
N GLY A 618 -7.12 -6.68 -4.94
CA GLY A 618 -7.97 -5.83 -4.10
C GLY A 618 -7.86 -4.35 -4.44
N PRO A 619 -8.69 -3.49 -3.83
CA PRO A 619 -8.54 -2.05 -3.96
C PRO A 619 -7.14 -1.56 -3.54
N PRO A 620 -6.54 -0.61 -4.28
CA PRO A 620 -5.12 -0.26 -4.13
C PRO A 620 -4.76 0.38 -2.77
N TRP A 621 -5.73 0.96 -2.07
CA TRP A 621 -5.55 1.55 -0.75
C TRP A 621 -5.57 0.52 0.40
N ASN A 622 -5.86 -0.75 0.11
CA ASN A 622 -5.75 -1.83 1.09
C ASN A 622 -4.34 -2.41 1.08
N ASN A 623 -3.90 -2.93 2.24
CA ASN A 623 -2.65 -3.68 2.29
C ASN A 623 -2.75 -4.95 1.43
N THR A 624 -1.73 -5.18 0.60
CA THR A 624 -1.69 -6.29 -0.35
C THR A 624 -0.77 -7.38 0.18
N ARG A 625 -1.27 -8.61 0.34
CA ARG A 625 -0.46 -9.78 0.77
C ARG A 625 0.20 -10.41 -0.45
N ASN A 626 1.48 -10.11 -0.64
CA ASN A 626 2.25 -10.54 -1.79
C ASN A 626 2.85 -11.94 -1.57
N SER A 627 2.69 -12.81 -2.56
CA SER A 627 3.35 -14.10 -2.62
C SER A 627 3.31 -14.65 -4.05
N LEU A 628 4.29 -15.49 -4.39
CA LEU A 628 4.31 -16.18 -5.68
C LEU A 628 3.03 -16.97 -5.95
N ARG A 629 2.48 -17.61 -4.90
CA ARG A 629 1.21 -18.34 -4.99
C ARG A 629 0.05 -17.42 -5.35
N ALA A 630 -0.09 -16.29 -4.66
CA ALA A 630 -1.17 -15.35 -4.92
C ALA A 630 -1.07 -14.74 -6.33
N ILE A 631 0.15 -14.45 -6.81
CA ILE A 631 0.39 -13.99 -8.18
C ILE A 631 -0.07 -15.06 -9.19
N ARG A 632 0.33 -16.33 -9.02
CA ARG A 632 -0.08 -17.43 -9.91
C ARG A 632 -1.58 -17.69 -9.88
N GLU A 633 -2.23 -17.55 -8.74
CA GLU A 633 -3.70 -17.65 -8.63
C GLU A 633 -4.37 -16.57 -9.51
N GLN A 634 -3.93 -15.31 -9.46
CA GLN A 634 -4.46 -14.25 -10.31
C GLN A 634 -4.11 -14.44 -11.80
N GLN A 635 -2.90 -14.92 -12.11
CA GLN A 635 -2.46 -15.24 -13.48
C GLN A 635 -3.34 -16.33 -14.11
N ASN A 636 -3.64 -17.40 -13.36
CA ASN A 636 -4.47 -18.51 -13.81
C ASN A 636 -5.92 -18.08 -14.09
N ASP A 637 -6.43 -17.12 -13.33
CA ASP A 637 -7.81 -16.65 -13.47
C ASP A 637 -8.05 -15.70 -14.65
N PHE A 638 -6.99 -15.14 -15.24
CA PHE A 638 -7.09 -14.18 -16.33
C PHE A 638 -6.17 -14.52 -17.51
N LEU A 639 -4.87 -14.35 -17.34
CA LEU A 639 -3.87 -14.48 -18.42
C LEU A 639 -3.86 -15.87 -19.05
N VAL A 640 -3.78 -16.93 -18.22
CA VAL A 640 -3.76 -18.32 -18.73
C VAL A 640 -5.07 -18.66 -19.45
N ARG A 641 -6.21 -18.21 -18.91
CA ARG A 641 -7.52 -18.44 -19.57
C ARG A 641 -7.58 -17.73 -20.92
N TRP A 642 -7.15 -16.48 -20.98
CA TRP A 642 -7.14 -15.72 -22.24
C TRP A 642 -6.16 -16.33 -23.26
N GLN A 643 -4.97 -16.76 -22.83
CA GLN A 643 -4.02 -17.49 -23.68
C GLN A 643 -4.61 -18.79 -24.24
N ASN A 644 -5.38 -19.53 -23.44
CA ASN A 644 -6.05 -20.74 -23.92
C ASN A 644 -7.12 -20.41 -24.97
N VAL A 645 -7.85 -19.30 -24.82
CA VAL A 645 -8.83 -18.82 -25.81
C VAL A 645 -8.13 -18.41 -27.11
N LEU A 646 -7.04 -17.65 -27.03
CA LEU A 646 -6.24 -17.28 -28.20
C LEU A 646 -5.69 -18.53 -28.91
N SER A 647 -5.10 -19.45 -28.17
CA SER A 647 -4.54 -20.69 -28.72
C SER A 647 -5.61 -21.53 -29.41
N PHE A 648 -6.79 -21.66 -28.79
CA PHE A 648 -7.95 -22.29 -29.41
C PHE A 648 -8.29 -21.62 -30.74
N PHE A 649 -8.48 -20.29 -30.74
CA PHE A 649 -8.81 -19.56 -31.97
C PHE A 649 -7.76 -19.77 -33.07
N LEU A 650 -6.47 -19.62 -32.77
CA LEU A 650 -5.41 -19.73 -33.78
C LEU A 650 -5.32 -21.13 -34.40
N ILE A 651 -5.46 -22.18 -33.59
CA ILE A 651 -5.45 -23.57 -34.08
C ILE A 651 -6.58 -23.78 -35.08
N TYR A 652 -7.81 -23.43 -34.71
CA TYR A 652 -8.97 -23.70 -35.56
C TYR A 652 -9.03 -22.75 -36.77
N ALA A 653 -8.69 -21.46 -36.59
CA ALA A 653 -8.60 -20.50 -37.68
C ALA A 653 -7.56 -20.94 -38.73
N SER A 654 -6.43 -21.51 -38.30
CA SER A 654 -5.44 -22.09 -39.21
C SER A 654 -5.97 -23.31 -39.96
N ILE A 655 -6.67 -24.23 -39.27
CA ILE A 655 -7.27 -25.44 -39.88
C ILE A 655 -8.31 -25.07 -40.94
N ASP A 656 -9.20 -24.13 -40.63
CA ASP A 656 -10.28 -23.71 -41.51
C ASP A 656 -9.87 -22.61 -42.50
N GLY A 657 -8.65 -22.10 -42.38
CA GLY A 657 -8.13 -20.99 -43.18
C GLY A 657 -8.95 -19.71 -43.01
N PHE A 658 -9.42 -19.38 -41.81
CA PHE A 658 -10.04 -18.10 -41.53
C PHE A 658 -8.99 -16.98 -41.59
N ASP A 659 -9.32 -15.93 -42.34
CA ASP A 659 -8.49 -14.75 -42.51
C ASP A 659 -9.40 -13.52 -42.58
N PRO A 660 -9.36 -12.60 -41.59
CA PRO A 660 -10.24 -11.44 -41.57
C PRO A 660 -9.90 -10.42 -42.69
N ALA A 661 -8.73 -10.51 -43.31
CA ALA A 661 -8.35 -9.68 -44.46
C ALA A 661 -8.82 -10.24 -45.81
N ARG A 662 -9.31 -11.49 -45.84
CA ARG A 662 -9.65 -12.15 -47.09
C ARG A 662 -10.79 -11.44 -47.83
N GLY A 663 -10.55 -11.14 -49.10
CA GLY A 663 -11.54 -10.51 -49.98
C GLY A 663 -11.63 -9.00 -49.84
N LEU A 664 -10.81 -8.37 -48.99
CA LEU A 664 -10.73 -6.92 -48.86
C LEU A 664 -9.65 -6.36 -49.82
N GLU A 665 -10.04 -5.47 -50.72
CA GLU A 665 -9.11 -4.75 -51.60
C GLU A 665 -8.70 -3.41 -50.98
N LEU A 666 -7.42 -3.03 -51.11
CA LEU A 666 -6.95 -1.71 -50.68
C LEU A 666 -7.69 -0.60 -51.44
N GLY A 667 -8.33 0.30 -50.71
CA GLY A 667 -8.94 1.50 -51.26
C GLY A 667 -7.91 2.50 -51.78
N ALA A 668 -8.37 3.47 -52.57
CA ALA A 668 -7.51 4.54 -53.09
C ALA A 668 -6.78 5.26 -51.93
N GLY A 669 -5.45 5.32 -52.00
CA GLY A 669 -4.60 5.92 -50.94
C GLY A 669 -4.06 4.94 -49.89
N GLY A 670 -4.22 3.63 -50.08
CA GLY A 670 -3.61 2.60 -49.21
C GLY A 670 -4.37 2.34 -47.91
N LYS A 671 -5.56 2.92 -47.74
CA LYS A 671 -6.46 2.59 -46.63
C LYS A 671 -7.21 1.30 -46.95
N LEU A 672 -7.23 0.37 -46.00
CA LEU A 672 -8.11 -0.79 -46.10
C LEU A 672 -9.57 -0.36 -45.92
N PRO A 673 -10.51 -1.04 -46.61
CA PRO A 673 -11.93 -0.99 -46.28
C PRO A 673 -12.16 -1.47 -44.85
N GLU A 674 -13.28 -1.09 -44.25
CA GLU A 674 -13.63 -1.60 -42.93
C GLU A 674 -13.74 -3.14 -42.99
N TRP A 675 -13.24 -3.84 -41.97
CA TRP A 675 -13.34 -5.32 -41.92
C TRP A 675 -14.79 -5.82 -41.94
N THR A 676 -15.75 -4.93 -41.66
CA THR A 676 -17.19 -5.16 -41.80
C THR A 676 -17.63 -5.40 -43.25
N GLU A 677 -16.78 -5.08 -44.23
CA GLU A 677 -17.00 -5.31 -45.66
C GLU A 677 -16.49 -6.69 -46.14
N ALA A 678 -15.86 -7.49 -45.25
CA ALA A 678 -15.32 -8.78 -45.64
C ALA A 678 -16.43 -9.77 -46.06
N GLU A 679 -16.17 -10.61 -47.06
CA GLU A 679 -17.19 -11.45 -47.73
C GLU A 679 -17.99 -12.34 -46.76
N SER A 680 -17.34 -12.85 -45.71
CA SER A 680 -17.98 -13.72 -44.71
C SER A 680 -18.51 -12.98 -43.48
N TYR A 681 -18.33 -11.66 -43.41
CA TYR A 681 -18.79 -10.84 -42.29
C TYR A 681 -20.31 -10.69 -42.31
N ARG A 682 -20.89 -10.71 -41.10
CA ARG A 682 -22.31 -10.46 -40.89
C ARG A 682 -22.50 -9.48 -39.73
N PRO A 683 -23.43 -8.51 -39.83
CA PRO A 683 -23.75 -7.60 -38.73
C PRO A 683 -24.18 -8.34 -37.46
N VAL A 684 -23.77 -7.82 -36.31
CA VAL A 684 -24.03 -8.43 -34.99
C VAL A 684 -25.51 -8.80 -34.77
N ALA A 685 -26.44 -7.95 -35.20
CA ALA A 685 -27.88 -8.17 -35.04
C ALA A 685 -28.40 -9.46 -35.73
N GLU A 686 -27.74 -9.91 -36.79
CA GLU A 686 -28.11 -11.09 -37.57
C GLU A 686 -27.40 -12.38 -37.13
N ARG A 687 -26.41 -12.26 -36.24
CA ARG A 687 -25.68 -13.42 -35.71
C ARG A 687 -26.50 -14.19 -34.68
N ARG A 688 -26.05 -15.40 -34.35
CA ARG A 688 -26.71 -16.22 -33.34
C ARG A 688 -26.72 -15.53 -31.98
N ARG A 689 -27.70 -15.88 -31.16
CA ARG A 689 -27.90 -15.34 -29.81
C ARG A 689 -26.64 -15.37 -28.95
N LEU A 690 -25.88 -16.48 -28.99
CA LEU A 690 -24.67 -16.63 -28.18
C LEU A 690 -23.56 -15.65 -28.61
N ASP A 691 -23.48 -15.32 -29.91
CA ASP A 691 -22.56 -14.33 -30.46
C ASP A 691 -22.95 -12.91 -30.06
N ARG A 692 -24.23 -12.57 -30.26
CA ARG A 692 -24.82 -11.30 -29.79
C ARG A 692 -24.60 -11.08 -28.30
N TRP A 693 -24.78 -12.12 -27.50
CA TRP A 693 -24.55 -12.05 -26.06
C TRP A 693 -23.10 -11.70 -25.72
N ILE A 694 -22.11 -12.42 -26.25
CA ILE A 694 -20.72 -12.17 -25.86
C ILE A 694 -20.22 -10.79 -26.34
N LEU A 695 -20.69 -10.31 -27.50
CA LEU A 695 -20.42 -8.96 -27.99
C LEU A 695 -21.11 -7.88 -27.14
N SER A 696 -22.33 -8.15 -26.66
CA SER A 696 -23.01 -7.30 -25.67
C SER A 696 -22.20 -7.23 -24.36
N GLU A 697 -21.69 -8.38 -23.87
CA GLU A 697 -20.82 -8.40 -22.68
C GLU A 697 -19.50 -7.65 -22.90
N ALA A 698 -18.92 -7.69 -24.10
CA ALA A 698 -17.72 -6.94 -24.46
C ALA A 698 -17.99 -5.43 -24.38
N ALA A 699 -19.07 -4.95 -25.02
CA ALA A 699 -19.47 -3.54 -25.00
C ALA A 699 -19.82 -3.04 -23.58
N LEU A 700 -20.53 -3.85 -22.79
CA LEU A 700 -20.80 -3.55 -21.38
C LEU A 700 -19.52 -3.53 -20.53
N THR A 701 -18.55 -4.40 -20.83
CA THR A 701 -17.25 -4.43 -20.15
C THR A 701 -16.44 -3.18 -20.50
N ALA A 702 -16.37 -2.78 -21.77
CA ALA A 702 -15.69 -1.55 -22.18
C ALA A 702 -16.28 -0.32 -21.47
N ARG A 703 -17.61 -0.18 -21.42
CA ARG A 703 -18.26 0.90 -20.65
C ARG A 703 -17.85 0.89 -19.17
N LYS A 704 -17.83 -0.29 -18.53
CA LYS A 704 -17.48 -0.43 -17.11
C LYS A 704 -16.01 -0.13 -16.84
N VAL A 705 -15.11 -0.65 -17.67
CA VAL A 705 -13.66 -0.42 -17.56
C VAL A 705 -13.35 1.06 -17.75
N THR A 706 -13.92 1.70 -18.79
CA THR A 706 -13.76 3.14 -19.05
C THR A 706 -14.22 3.96 -17.84
N THR A 707 -15.46 3.74 -17.38
CA THR A 707 -16.02 4.44 -16.20
C THR A 707 -15.15 4.26 -14.95
N ALA A 708 -14.64 3.04 -14.74
CA ALA A 708 -13.78 2.75 -13.60
C ALA A 708 -12.42 3.44 -13.71
N LEU A 709 -11.79 3.45 -14.89
CA LEU A 709 -10.50 4.11 -15.11
C LEU A 709 -10.59 5.63 -15.04
N ASP A 710 -11.66 6.24 -15.56
CA ASP A 710 -11.95 7.68 -15.41
C ASP A 710 -12.08 8.08 -13.92
N ALA A 711 -12.55 7.15 -13.09
CA ALA A 711 -12.64 7.30 -11.64
C ALA A 711 -11.41 6.77 -10.88
N TYR A 712 -10.33 6.38 -11.57
CA TYR A 712 -9.12 5.78 -11.00
C TYR A 712 -9.35 4.50 -10.15
N ARG A 713 -10.42 3.76 -10.44
CA ARG A 713 -10.81 2.51 -9.78
C ARG A 713 -10.28 1.28 -10.53
N ALA A 714 -8.95 1.14 -10.57
CA ALA A 714 -8.28 0.06 -11.30
C ALA A 714 -8.76 -1.35 -10.91
N TYR A 715 -9.12 -1.57 -9.64
CA TYR A 715 -9.64 -2.86 -9.16
C TYR A 715 -11.02 -3.22 -9.75
N ASP A 716 -11.91 -2.23 -9.87
CA ASP A 716 -13.24 -2.42 -10.46
C ASP A 716 -13.12 -2.76 -11.96
N ALA A 717 -12.21 -2.06 -12.66
CA ALA A 717 -11.87 -2.33 -14.04
C ALA A 717 -11.29 -3.75 -14.24
N ALA A 718 -10.28 -4.13 -13.44
CA ALA A 718 -9.68 -5.47 -13.49
C ALA A 718 -10.71 -6.56 -13.18
N THR A 719 -11.63 -6.31 -12.25
CA THR A 719 -12.74 -7.23 -11.94
C THR A 719 -13.69 -7.41 -13.12
N ALA A 720 -14.03 -6.32 -13.84
CA ALA A 720 -14.86 -6.39 -15.03
C ALA A 720 -14.20 -7.24 -16.13
N LEU A 721 -12.92 -6.98 -16.41
CA LEU A 721 -12.11 -7.75 -17.38
C LEU A 721 -12.04 -9.23 -17.01
N ARG A 722 -11.76 -9.57 -15.74
CA ARG A 722 -11.73 -10.95 -15.26
C ARG A 722 -13.05 -11.68 -15.48
N ARG A 723 -14.18 -11.02 -15.14
CA ARG A 723 -15.53 -11.60 -15.33
C ARG A 723 -15.85 -11.81 -16.80
N PHE A 724 -15.38 -10.90 -17.67
CA PHE A 724 -15.54 -11.04 -19.11
C PHE A 724 -14.74 -12.21 -19.67
N VAL A 725 -13.46 -12.36 -19.31
CA VAL A 725 -12.63 -13.50 -19.74
C VAL A 725 -13.20 -14.83 -19.24
N ASP A 726 -13.77 -14.88 -18.04
CA ASP A 726 -14.51 -16.05 -17.56
C ASP A 726 -15.73 -16.37 -18.44
N ALA A 727 -16.52 -15.35 -18.80
CA ALA A 727 -17.66 -15.52 -19.71
C ALA A 727 -17.21 -15.99 -21.10
N LEU A 728 -16.15 -15.40 -21.64
CA LEU A 728 -15.58 -15.76 -22.94
C LEU A 728 -15.11 -17.21 -22.96
N SER A 729 -14.29 -17.62 -21.99
CA SER A 729 -13.72 -18.97 -21.94
C SER A 729 -14.75 -20.03 -21.56
N ASN A 730 -15.40 -19.87 -20.40
CA ASN A 730 -16.18 -20.95 -19.78
C ASN A 730 -17.61 -21.05 -20.31
N TRP A 731 -18.10 -20.03 -21.01
CA TRP A 731 -19.45 -20.01 -21.57
C TRP A 731 -19.43 -19.92 -23.09
N TYR A 732 -18.88 -18.84 -23.66
CA TYR A 732 -18.93 -18.64 -25.10
C TYR A 732 -18.13 -19.70 -25.87
N VAL A 733 -16.82 -19.82 -25.62
CA VAL A 733 -15.94 -20.75 -26.34
C VAL A 733 -16.40 -22.19 -26.10
N ARG A 734 -16.59 -22.59 -24.84
CA ARG A 734 -17.01 -23.96 -24.51
C ARG A 734 -18.29 -24.38 -25.23
N ARG A 735 -19.32 -23.51 -25.28
CA ARG A 735 -20.60 -23.83 -25.94
C ARG A 735 -20.56 -23.65 -27.46
N SER A 736 -19.59 -22.91 -27.99
CA SER A 736 -19.41 -22.73 -29.43
C SER A 736 -18.48 -23.78 -30.06
N ARG A 737 -17.79 -24.63 -29.28
CA ARG A 737 -16.83 -25.64 -29.79
C ARG A 737 -17.36 -26.46 -30.95
N ALA A 738 -18.60 -26.96 -30.86
CA ALA A 738 -19.21 -27.76 -31.92
C ALA A 738 -19.31 -27.00 -33.26
N ARG A 739 -19.45 -25.67 -33.22
CA ARG A 739 -19.47 -24.81 -34.42
C ARG A 739 -18.08 -24.76 -35.08
N PHE A 740 -17.01 -24.67 -34.28
CA PHE A 740 -15.63 -24.72 -34.77
C PHE A 740 -15.24 -26.11 -35.30
N TRP A 741 -15.85 -27.19 -34.80
CA TRP A 741 -15.62 -28.56 -35.30
C TRP A 741 -16.52 -28.97 -36.46
N ALA A 742 -17.54 -28.17 -36.79
CA ALA A 742 -18.44 -28.49 -37.88
C ALA A 742 -17.66 -28.64 -39.20
N PRO A 743 -17.97 -29.66 -40.03
CA PRO A 743 -17.31 -29.82 -41.32
C PRO A 743 -17.68 -28.66 -42.25
N GLY A 744 -16.73 -28.24 -43.08
CA GLY A 744 -16.91 -27.13 -44.01
C GLY A 744 -16.85 -25.75 -43.33
N PHE A 745 -17.03 -24.70 -44.13
CA PHE A 745 -16.93 -23.30 -43.71
C PHE A 745 -18.25 -22.55 -44.00
N GLU A 746 -19.32 -22.99 -43.34
CA GLU A 746 -20.64 -22.36 -43.47
C GLU A 746 -20.73 -21.05 -42.67
N GLN A 747 -21.73 -20.23 -42.98
CA GLN A 747 -21.89 -18.91 -42.38
C GLN A 747 -21.98 -18.92 -40.84
N ASP A 748 -22.60 -19.93 -40.22
CA ASP A 748 -22.64 -20.03 -38.76
C ASP A 748 -21.24 -20.19 -38.14
N LYS A 749 -20.36 -20.92 -38.83
CA LYS A 749 -18.97 -21.11 -38.43
C LYS A 749 -18.17 -19.81 -38.63
N ALA A 750 -18.39 -19.13 -39.75
CA ALA A 750 -17.81 -17.81 -40.00
C ALA A 750 -18.22 -16.78 -38.93
N ASP A 751 -19.51 -16.73 -38.57
CA ASP A 751 -20.04 -15.85 -37.51
C ASP A 751 -19.34 -16.11 -36.17
N ALA A 752 -19.01 -17.37 -35.84
CA ALA A 752 -18.27 -17.74 -34.64
C ALA A 752 -16.82 -17.24 -34.65
N TYR A 753 -16.13 -17.36 -35.80
CA TYR A 753 -14.78 -16.84 -35.98
C TYR A 753 -14.72 -15.32 -35.86
N TRP A 754 -15.60 -14.61 -36.57
CA TRP A 754 -15.70 -13.15 -36.51
C TRP A 754 -15.94 -12.68 -35.08
N THR A 755 -16.91 -13.28 -34.40
CA THR A 755 -17.24 -12.93 -33.01
C THR A 755 -16.07 -13.13 -32.06
N LEU A 756 -15.39 -14.27 -32.14
CA LEU A 756 -14.25 -14.56 -31.27
C LEU A 756 -13.06 -13.64 -31.57
N TRP A 757 -12.84 -13.32 -32.85
CA TRP A 757 -11.81 -12.38 -33.27
C TRP A 757 -12.09 -10.96 -32.76
N GLU A 758 -13.28 -10.40 -32.99
CA GLU A 758 -13.68 -9.05 -32.54
C GLU A 758 -13.51 -8.92 -31.03
N VAL A 759 -14.05 -9.87 -30.26
CA VAL A 759 -13.96 -9.87 -28.80
C VAL A 759 -12.50 -9.91 -28.29
N MET A 760 -11.62 -10.68 -28.93
CA MET A 760 -10.22 -10.75 -28.51
C MET A 760 -9.43 -9.47 -28.84
N VAL A 761 -9.75 -8.83 -29.96
CA VAL A 761 -9.20 -7.52 -30.33
C VAL A 761 -9.61 -6.47 -29.31
N ASP A 762 -10.91 -6.37 -29.02
CA ASP A 762 -11.43 -5.40 -28.04
C ASP A 762 -10.86 -5.64 -26.64
N LEU A 763 -10.73 -6.91 -26.25
CA LEU A 763 -10.09 -7.28 -24.99
C LEU A 763 -8.63 -6.85 -24.94
N SER A 764 -7.88 -6.98 -26.04
CA SER A 764 -6.49 -6.52 -26.10
C SER A 764 -6.37 -5.02 -25.89
N LEU A 765 -7.27 -4.23 -26.48
CA LEU A 765 -7.31 -2.78 -26.33
C LEU A 765 -7.67 -2.39 -24.88
N MET A 766 -8.71 -3.00 -24.30
CA MET A 766 -9.12 -2.71 -22.91
C MET A 766 -8.07 -3.15 -21.86
N ALA A 767 -7.35 -4.25 -22.11
CA ALA A 767 -6.41 -4.83 -21.16
C ALA A 767 -5.00 -4.24 -21.25
N ALA A 768 -4.67 -3.49 -22.33
CA ALA A 768 -3.34 -2.94 -22.58
C ALA A 768 -2.74 -2.13 -21.40
N PRO A 769 -3.50 -1.27 -20.67
CA PRO A 769 -2.95 -0.56 -19.51
C PRO A 769 -2.57 -1.48 -18.32
N PHE A 770 -3.18 -2.66 -18.24
CA PHE A 770 -2.99 -3.61 -17.13
C PHE A 770 -1.90 -4.63 -17.43
N VAL A 771 -1.97 -5.25 -18.62
CA VAL A 771 -1.11 -6.35 -19.07
C VAL A 771 -0.52 -6.03 -20.45
N PRO A 772 0.43 -5.08 -20.52
CA PRO A 772 0.86 -4.48 -21.79
C PRO A 772 1.53 -5.46 -22.75
N PHE A 773 2.24 -6.48 -22.26
CA PHE A 773 3.00 -7.38 -23.14
C PHE A 773 2.10 -8.42 -23.82
N PHE A 774 1.18 -9.00 -23.07
CA PHE A 774 0.25 -10.00 -23.58
C PHE A 774 -0.82 -9.37 -24.46
N SER A 775 -1.29 -8.17 -24.13
CA SER A 775 -2.18 -7.38 -24.99
C SER A 775 -1.52 -7.06 -26.33
N GLU A 776 -0.25 -6.64 -26.30
CA GLU A 776 0.55 -6.42 -27.51
C GLU A 776 0.70 -7.71 -28.34
N HIS A 777 0.97 -8.85 -27.69
CA HIS A 777 1.07 -10.14 -28.38
C HIS A 777 -0.23 -10.52 -29.09
N VAL A 778 -1.38 -10.38 -28.42
CA VAL A 778 -2.71 -10.66 -29.00
C VAL A 778 -2.98 -9.71 -30.17
N TYR A 779 -2.80 -8.41 -29.97
CA TYR A 779 -3.06 -7.39 -30.99
C TYR A 779 -2.18 -7.61 -32.23
N ARG A 780 -0.88 -7.84 -32.06
CA ARG A 780 0.01 -8.10 -33.19
C ARG A 780 -0.35 -9.38 -33.94
N THR A 781 -0.78 -10.41 -33.22
CA THR A 781 -1.16 -11.69 -33.82
C THR A 781 -2.45 -11.56 -34.64
N LEU A 782 -3.45 -10.85 -34.12
CA LEU A 782 -4.79 -10.80 -34.72
C LEU A 782 -5.00 -9.64 -35.70
N ILE A 783 -4.43 -8.46 -35.42
CA ILE A 783 -4.61 -7.24 -36.22
C ILE A 783 -3.42 -7.06 -37.15
N HIS A 784 -2.21 -6.89 -36.61
CA HIS A 784 -1.03 -6.65 -37.45
C HIS A 784 -0.71 -7.85 -38.35
N GLY A 785 -1.05 -9.08 -37.91
CA GLY A 785 -0.94 -10.28 -38.74
C GLY A 785 -1.82 -10.22 -40.00
N ALA A 786 -3.02 -9.63 -39.88
CA ALA A 786 -3.96 -9.46 -40.99
C ALA A 786 -3.68 -8.18 -41.82
N TRP A 787 -3.27 -7.09 -41.15
CA TRP A 787 -3.14 -5.75 -41.74
C TRP A 787 -1.90 -4.99 -41.26
N PRO A 788 -0.69 -5.39 -41.70
CA PRO A 788 0.56 -4.88 -41.16
C PRO A 788 0.83 -3.39 -41.45
N GLU A 789 0.29 -2.83 -42.54
CA GLU A 789 0.59 -1.45 -42.97
C GLU A 789 -0.57 -0.45 -42.79
N ALA A 790 -1.74 -0.93 -42.32
CA ALA A 790 -2.98 -0.15 -42.31
C ALA A 790 -3.57 0.09 -40.92
N GLN A 791 -2.96 -0.49 -39.89
CA GLN A 791 -3.34 -0.32 -38.48
C GLN A 791 -2.12 0.12 -37.67
N PRO A 792 -2.32 0.74 -36.48
CA PRO A 792 -1.21 1.07 -35.58
C PRO A 792 -0.32 -0.15 -35.33
N GLU A 793 1.00 0.03 -35.34
CA GLU A 793 1.97 -1.07 -35.24
C GLU A 793 1.95 -1.79 -33.87
N SER A 794 1.38 -1.14 -32.85
CA SER A 794 1.27 -1.62 -31.48
C SER A 794 -0.10 -1.26 -30.90
N VAL A 795 -0.60 -2.10 -29.98
CA VAL A 795 -1.86 -1.85 -29.25
C VAL A 795 -1.79 -0.53 -28.48
N HIS A 796 -0.59 -0.12 -28.06
CA HIS A 796 -0.36 1.08 -27.27
C HIS A 796 -0.35 2.38 -28.09
N LEU A 797 -0.46 2.26 -29.42
CA LEU A 797 -0.66 3.37 -30.35
C LEU A 797 -2.08 3.39 -30.93
N ALA A 798 -2.93 2.45 -30.53
CA ALA A 798 -4.32 2.39 -30.92
C ALA A 798 -5.20 3.28 -30.03
N ASP A 799 -6.35 3.68 -30.55
CA ASP A 799 -7.37 4.39 -29.79
C ASP A 799 -8.00 3.48 -28.74
N TRP A 800 -8.46 4.07 -27.63
CA TRP A 800 -9.25 3.35 -26.63
C TRP A 800 -10.55 2.81 -27.27
N PRO A 801 -11.00 1.58 -26.97
CA PRO A 801 -12.08 0.96 -27.71
C PRO A 801 -13.43 1.60 -27.39
N GLU A 802 -14.07 2.18 -28.41
CA GLU A 802 -15.45 2.69 -28.35
C GLU A 802 -16.42 1.70 -29.02
N LEU A 803 -16.88 0.72 -28.25
CA LEU A 803 -17.77 -0.30 -28.79
C LEU A 803 -19.19 0.23 -29.07
N PRO A 804 -19.82 -0.13 -30.21
CA PRO A 804 -21.13 0.39 -30.56
C PRO A 804 -22.20 0.08 -29.51
N SER A 805 -22.96 1.09 -29.10
CA SER A 805 -24.09 0.90 -28.17
C SER A 805 -25.15 -0.05 -28.73
N ALA A 806 -25.25 -0.16 -30.06
CA ALA A 806 -26.13 -1.10 -30.75
C ALA A 806 -25.76 -2.58 -30.53
N TRP A 807 -24.55 -2.90 -30.06
CA TRP A 807 -24.17 -4.26 -29.69
C TRP A 807 -24.74 -4.67 -28.32
N ILE A 808 -25.17 -3.70 -27.50
CA ILE A 808 -25.67 -3.96 -26.16
C ILE A 808 -27.12 -4.45 -26.24
N ASP A 809 -27.32 -5.70 -25.83
CA ASP A 809 -28.62 -6.32 -25.65
C ASP A 809 -28.83 -6.57 -24.15
N GLU A 810 -29.32 -5.55 -23.43
CA GLU A 810 -29.44 -5.59 -21.95
C GLU A 810 -30.38 -6.71 -21.47
N GLN A 811 -31.43 -7.01 -22.24
CA GLN A 811 -32.36 -8.08 -21.92
C GLN A 811 -31.68 -9.44 -22.02
N LEU A 812 -30.95 -9.70 -23.12
CA LEU A 812 -30.20 -10.93 -23.30
C LEU A 812 -29.07 -11.08 -22.28
N SER A 813 -28.30 -10.02 -22.04
CA SER A 813 -27.23 -10.01 -21.03
C SER A 813 -27.78 -10.30 -19.63
N THR A 814 -28.93 -9.70 -19.26
CA THR A 814 -29.57 -9.96 -17.96
C THR A 814 -30.11 -11.38 -17.85
N ALA A 815 -30.78 -11.88 -18.89
CA ALA A 815 -31.27 -13.25 -18.94
C ALA A 815 -30.14 -14.27 -18.82
N MET A 816 -29.04 -14.04 -19.54
CA MET A 816 -27.86 -14.92 -19.48
C MET A 816 -27.15 -14.84 -18.14
N ALA A 817 -27.07 -13.65 -17.52
CA ALA A 817 -26.54 -13.52 -16.16
C ALA A 817 -27.37 -14.33 -15.14
N LEU A 818 -28.70 -14.24 -15.22
CA LEU A 818 -29.62 -15.03 -14.38
C LEU A 818 -29.51 -16.53 -14.65
N ALA A 819 -29.37 -16.95 -15.91
CA ALA A 819 -29.15 -18.35 -16.28
C ALA A 819 -27.84 -18.89 -15.72
N ARG A 820 -26.74 -18.13 -15.84
CA ARG A 820 -25.42 -18.48 -15.26
C ARG A 820 -25.47 -18.57 -13.74
N GLU A 821 -26.18 -17.63 -13.10
CA GLU A 821 -26.43 -17.61 -11.66
C GLU A 821 -27.24 -18.85 -11.22
N ALA A 822 -28.31 -19.19 -11.95
CA ALA A 822 -29.10 -20.40 -11.71
C ALA A 822 -28.25 -21.67 -11.85
N VAL A 823 -27.39 -21.75 -12.87
CA VAL A 823 -26.46 -22.87 -13.04
C VAL A 823 -25.49 -22.97 -11.85
N SER A 824 -24.89 -21.86 -11.43
CA SER A 824 -23.98 -21.85 -10.27
C SER A 824 -24.69 -22.31 -8.99
N LEU A 825 -25.90 -21.82 -8.74
CA LEU A 825 -26.71 -22.21 -7.58
C LEU A 825 -27.08 -23.70 -7.65
N GLY A 826 -27.52 -24.19 -8.81
CA GLY A 826 -27.83 -25.60 -9.00
C GLY A 826 -26.62 -26.49 -8.77
N LEU A 827 -25.46 -26.18 -9.35
CA LEU A 827 -24.21 -26.93 -9.11
C LEU A 827 -23.82 -26.93 -7.62
N SER A 828 -23.99 -25.79 -6.94
CA SER A 828 -23.78 -25.70 -5.48
C SER A 828 -24.75 -26.58 -4.69
N ALA A 829 -26.04 -26.60 -5.07
CA ALA A 829 -27.04 -27.46 -4.46
C ALA A 829 -26.69 -28.96 -4.63
N ARG A 830 -26.20 -29.36 -5.82
CA ARG A 830 -25.72 -30.73 -6.08
C ARG A 830 -24.51 -31.09 -5.22
N ALA A 831 -23.53 -30.19 -5.16
CA ALA A 831 -22.33 -30.38 -4.36
C ALA A 831 -22.67 -30.55 -2.87
N GLY A 832 -23.63 -29.76 -2.36
CA GLY A 832 -24.15 -29.87 -1.00
C GLY A 832 -24.74 -31.26 -0.67
N GLN A 833 -25.37 -31.91 -1.66
CA GLN A 833 -25.89 -33.28 -1.55
C GLN A 833 -24.87 -34.35 -2.01
N LYS A 834 -23.63 -33.97 -2.32
CA LYS A 834 -22.57 -34.85 -2.85
C LYS A 834 -22.96 -35.60 -4.13
N ILE A 835 -23.88 -35.04 -4.92
CA ILE A 835 -24.28 -35.59 -6.21
C ILE A 835 -23.30 -35.09 -7.27
N ARG A 836 -22.60 -36.01 -7.93
CA ARG A 836 -21.63 -35.70 -9.00
C ARG A 836 -22.35 -35.17 -10.24
N VAL A 837 -21.80 -34.14 -10.91
CA VAL A 837 -22.46 -33.48 -12.05
C VAL A 837 -22.85 -34.46 -13.16
N ARG A 838 -21.99 -35.44 -13.43
CA ARG A 838 -22.17 -36.52 -14.41
C ARG A 838 -23.39 -37.42 -14.18
N GLN A 839 -23.92 -37.51 -12.95
CA GLN A 839 -25.16 -38.23 -12.66
C GLN A 839 -26.35 -37.39 -13.13
N PRO A 840 -27.08 -37.72 -14.21
CA PRO A 840 -28.20 -36.89 -14.63
C PRO A 840 -29.32 -36.91 -13.58
N LEU A 841 -30.03 -35.78 -13.45
CA LEU A 841 -31.21 -35.65 -12.59
C LEU A 841 -32.49 -35.44 -13.42
N ALA A 842 -33.64 -35.74 -12.82
CA ALA A 842 -34.93 -35.65 -13.49
C ALA A 842 -35.25 -34.21 -13.91
N GLY A 843 -35.09 -33.24 -13.02
CA GLY A 843 -35.39 -31.86 -13.36
C GLY A 843 -34.77 -30.84 -12.40
N ALA A 844 -34.71 -29.60 -12.89
CA ALA A 844 -34.49 -28.41 -12.10
C ALA A 844 -35.74 -27.52 -12.18
N ARG A 845 -36.03 -26.80 -11.10
CA ARG A 845 -37.05 -25.75 -11.07
C ARG A 845 -36.41 -24.43 -10.66
N ILE A 846 -36.67 -23.39 -11.45
CA ILE A 846 -36.08 -22.06 -11.28
C ILE A 846 -37.19 -21.08 -10.94
N PHE A 847 -36.98 -20.34 -9.85
CA PHE A 847 -37.85 -19.25 -9.42
C PHE A 847 -37.04 -17.96 -9.50
N LEU A 848 -37.54 -16.99 -10.28
CA LEU A 848 -36.94 -15.67 -10.39
C LEU A 848 -37.67 -14.72 -9.46
N ALA A 849 -36.93 -13.86 -8.77
CA ALA A 849 -37.51 -12.82 -7.91
C ALA A 849 -38.29 -11.78 -8.73
N ASP A 850 -37.82 -11.49 -9.95
CA ASP A 850 -38.47 -10.56 -10.87
C ASP A 850 -39.06 -11.31 -12.08
N PRO A 851 -40.40 -11.41 -12.19
CA PRO A 851 -41.08 -12.06 -13.30
C PRO A 851 -40.79 -11.46 -14.68
N ALA A 852 -40.34 -10.19 -14.76
CA ALA A 852 -40.06 -9.52 -16.03
C ALA A 852 -38.96 -10.23 -16.85
N HIS A 853 -38.09 -10.99 -16.18
CA HIS A 853 -37.00 -11.72 -16.82
C HIS A 853 -37.34 -13.18 -17.17
N ALA A 854 -38.52 -13.68 -16.78
CA ALA A 854 -38.89 -15.08 -16.92
C ALA A 854 -38.80 -15.57 -18.36
N ALA A 855 -39.42 -14.87 -19.31
CA ALA A 855 -39.40 -15.25 -20.73
C ALA A 855 -37.97 -15.38 -21.28
N GLY A 856 -37.09 -14.43 -20.95
CA GLY A 856 -35.70 -14.45 -21.43
C GLY A 856 -34.88 -15.63 -20.87
N VAL A 857 -35.08 -15.98 -19.59
CA VAL A 857 -34.38 -17.11 -18.96
C VAL A 857 -34.99 -18.45 -19.38
N GLU A 858 -36.31 -18.51 -19.60
CA GLU A 858 -37.02 -19.68 -20.14
C GLU A 858 -36.48 -20.08 -21.51
N GLU A 859 -36.20 -19.10 -22.38
CA GLU A 859 -35.56 -19.39 -23.67
C GLU A 859 -34.13 -19.95 -23.53
N LEU A 860 -33.49 -19.79 -22.36
CA LEU A 860 -32.18 -20.36 -22.01
C LEU A 860 -32.32 -21.69 -21.22
N ALA A 861 -33.53 -22.24 -21.07
CA ALA A 861 -33.76 -23.49 -20.36
C ALA A 861 -32.85 -24.63 -20.81
N GLY A 862 -32.64 -24.78 -22.12
CA GLY A 862 -31.74 -25.80 -22.68
C GLY A 862 -30.29 -25.60 -22.22
N VAL A 863 -29.81 -24.35 -22.21
CA VAL A 863 -28.47 -24.01 -21.70
C VAL A 863 -28.35 -24.44 -20.24
N ILE A 864 -29.32 -24.07 -19.41
CA ILE A 864 -29.33 -24.42 -17.97
C ILE A 864 -29.40 -25.94 -17.78
N ALA A 865 -30.24 -26.63 -18.57
CA ALA A 865 -30.41 -28.08 -18.51
C ALA A 865 -29.10 -28.82 -18.77
N ASP A 866 -28.36 -28.41 -19.80
CA ASP A 866 -27.07 -28.98 -20.16
C ASP A 866 -26.04 -28.82 -19.04
N GLU A 867 -25.93 -27.59 -18.49
CA GLU A 867 -24.94 -27.28 -17.46
C GLU A 867 -25.24 -27.98 -16.13
N LEU A 868 -26.52 -28.08 -15.77
CA LEU A 868 -26.95 -28.77 -14.57
C LEU A 868 -27.07 -30.29 -14.78
N ASN A 869 -26.91 -30.79 -16.01
CA ASN A 869 -27.17 -32.17 -16.41
C ASN A 869 -28.53 -32.69 -15.87
N VAL A 870 -29.60 -31.98 -16.22
CA VAL A 870 -30.99 -32.33 -15.87
C VAL A 870 -31.83 -32.56 -17.12
N LYS A 871 -32.87 -33.39 -17.03
CA LYS A 871 -33.72 -33.69 -18.21
C LYS A 871 -34.68 -32.57 -18.59
N GLN A 872 -35.11 -31.78 -17.60
CA GLN A 872 -35.98 -30.64 -17.83
C GLN A 872 -35.67 -29.50 -16.87
N VAL A 873 -35.93 -28.27 -17.32
CA VAL A 873 -35.92 -27.08 -16.48
C VAL A 873 -37.32 -26.48 -16.51
N LEU A 874 -37.92 -26.34 -15.34
CA LEU A 874 -39.27 -25.80 -15.16
C LEU A 874 -39.20 -24.43 -14.51
N PHE A 875 -40.09 -23.53 -14.93
CA PHE A 875 -40.17 -22.17 -14.42
C PHE A 875 -41.52 -21.93 -13.76
N GLY A 876 -41.52 -21.05 -12.77
CA GLY A 876 -42.73 -20.67 -12.04
C GLY A 876 -43.22 -21.70 -11.01
N GLY A 877 -44.34 -21.36 -10.37
CA GLY A 877 -44.87 -22.07 -9.20
C GLY A 877 -44.44 -21.40 -7.88
N ASP A 878 -44.81 -22.04 -6.77
CA ASP A 878 -44.47 -21.58 -5.43
C ASP A 878 -43.21 -22.29 -4.92
N ALA A 879 -42.17 -21.52 -4.58
CA ALA A 879 -40.93 -22.06 -4.04
C ALA A 879 -41.15 -22.75 -2.68
N ASP A 880 -42.15 -22.30 -1.91
CA ASP A 880 -42.46 -22.82 -0.57
C ASP A 880 -42.90 -24.28 -0.59
N ALA A 881 -43.35 -24.77 -1.75
CA ALA A 881 -43.66 -26.18 -1.99
C ALA A 881 -42.43 -27.09 -1.93
N TYR A 882 -41.22 -26.54 -2.11
CA TYR A 882 -39.96 -27.30 -2.27
C TYR A 882 -38.91 -26.98 -1.20
N VAL A 883 -39.01 -25.81 -0.54
CA VAL A 883 -38.06 -25.37 0.47
C VAL A 883 -38.75 -24.93 1.75
N HIS A 884 -38.01 -24.94 2.85
CA HIS A 884 -38.34 -24.27 4.10
C HIS A 884 -37.42 -23.07 4.27
N TRP A 885 -37.99 -21.88 4.41
CA TRP A 885 -37.23 -20.67 4.70
C TRP A 885 -36.75 -20.67 6.16
N ARG A 886 -35.61 -20.03 6.39
CA ARG A 886 -35.03 -19.79 7.71
C ARG A 886 -34.43 -18.39 7.74
N LEU A 887 -34.85 -17.57 8.70
CA LEU A 887 -34.23 -16.27 8.93
C LEU A 887 -33.15 -16.41 10.00
N GLN A 888 -31.97 -15.88 9.73
CA GLN A 888 -30.89 -15.74 10.70
C GLN A 888 -30.54 -14.27 10.88
N PRO A 889 -30.19 -13.82 12.09
CA PRO A 889 -29.76 -12.44 12.28
C PRO A 889 -28.44 -12.15 11.57
N ASN A 890 -28.34 -10.99 10.91
CA ASN A 890 -27.08 -10.45 10.43
C ASN A 890 -26.33 -9.80 11.60
N PHE A 891 -25.49 -10.58 12.28
CA PHE A 891 -24.77 -10.15 13.48
C PHE A 891 -23.96 -8.85 13.31
N ARG A 892 -23.48 -8.57 12.09
CA ARG A 892 -22.72 -7.34 11.79
C ARG A 892 -23.62 -6.11 11.78
N ALA A 893 -24.82 -6.23 11.22
CA ALA A 893 -25.79 -5.13 11.12
C ALA A 893 -26.49 -4.88 12.47
N ILE A 894 -26.94 -5.95 13.14
CA ILE A 894 -27.76 -5.83 14.35
C ILE A 894 -26.94 -5.73 15.64
N GLY A 895 -25.66 -6.10 15.62
CA GLY A 895 -24.77 -6.09 16.78
C GLY A 895 -24.68 -4.71 17.46
N PRO A 896 -24.34 -3.63 16.73
CA PRO A 896 -24.27 -2.28 17.30
C PRO A 896 -25.62 -1.75 17.81
N ARG A 897 -26.73 -2.15 17.19
CA ARG A 897 -28.08 -1.65 17.51
C ARG A 897 -28.70 -2.37 18.71
N TYR A 898 -28.54 -3.68 18.81
CA TYR A 898 -29.30 -4.51 19.75
C TYR A 898 -28.44 -5.24 20.79
N GLY A 899 -27.12 -5.26 20.65
CA GLY A 899 -26.16 -5.71 21.67
C GLY A 899 -26.57 -7.02 22.39
N LYS A 900 -26.95 -6.91 23.66
CA LYS A 900 -27.34 -8.05 24.52
C LYS A 900 -28.64 -8.77 24.08
N LEU A 901 -29.47 -8.16 23.23
CA LEU A 901 -30.71 -8.77 22.72
C LEU A 901 -30.45 -9.68 21.51
N VAL A 902 -29.29 -9.60 20.86
CA VAL A 902 -28.95 -10.38 19.65
C VAL A 902 -29.15 -11.90 19.83
N PRO A 903 -28.72 -12.55 20.94
CA PRO A 903 -29.00 -13.96 21.16
C PRO A 903 -30.50 -14.29 21.28
N LYS A 904 -31.29 -13.36 21.82
CA LYS A 904 -32.75 -13.53 21.98
C LYS A 904 -33.49 -13.30 20.65
N ILE A 905 -33.04 -12.33 19.84
CA ILE A 905 -33.52 -12.13 18.46
C ILE A 905 -33.26 -13.37 17.62
N LYS A 906 -32.07 -13.99 17.74
CA LYS A 906 -31.74 -15.26 17.09
C LYS A 906 -32.73 -16.36 17.48
N ALA A 907 -33.06 -16.48 18.77
CA ALA A 907 -33.99 -17.49 19.26
C ALA A 907 -35.42 -17.25 18.74
N ALA A 908 -35.89 -15.99 18.75
CA ALA A 908 -37.20 -15.61 18.24
C ALA A 908 -37.34 -15.91 16.73
N LEU A 909 -36.34 -15.54 15.93
CA LEU A 909 -36.30 -15.83 14.48
C LEU A 909 -36.26 -17.34 14.18
N ALA A 910 -35.65 -18.15 15.06
CA ALA A 910 -35.57 -19.59 14.87
C ALA A 910 -36.91 -20.32 15.10
N THR A 911 -37.82 -19.74 15.88
CA THR A 911 -39.14 -20.31 16.21
C THR A 911 -40.29 -19.66 15.44
N ALA A 912 -40.06 -18.51 14.81
CA ALA A 912 -41.07 -17.78 14.06
C ALA A 912 -41.36 -18.44 12.70
N ASP A 913 -42.52 -18.10 12.13
CA ASP A 913 -42.85 -18.49 10.76
C ASP A 913 -42.01 -17.67 9.77
N ALA A 914 -40.92 -18.29 9.32
CA ALA A 914 -39.97 -17.68 8.43
C ALA A 914 -40.56 -17.30 7.05
N ALA A 915 -41.59 -18.01 6.58
CA ALA A 915 -42.25 -17.68 5.32
C ALA A 915 -43.11 -16.42 5.47
N ALA A 916 -43.88 -16.32 6.56
CA ALA A 916 -44.69 -15.14 6.87
C ALA A 916 -43.82 -13.90 7.09
N LEU A 917 -42.74 -14.02 7.88
CA LEU A 917 -41.81 -12.90 8.14
C LEU A 917 -41.06 -12.46 6.87
N ARG A 918 -40.73 -13.39 5.98
CA ARG A 918 -40.14 -13.05 4.68
C ARG A 918 -41.13 -12.27 3.82
N ALA A 919 -42.38 -12.72 3.73
CA ALA A 919 -43.41 -12.02 2.98
C ALA A 919 -43.65 -10.59 3.53
N GLU A 920 -43.65 -10.44 4.86
CA GLU A 920 -43.75 -9.14 5.51
C GLU A 920 -42.53 -8.24 5.23
N LEU A 921 -41.32 -8.78 5.23
CA LEU A 921 -40.11 -8.05 4.82
C LEU A 921 -40.18 -7.58 3.37
N ASP A 922 -40.68 -8.44 2.46
CA ASP A 922 -40.79 -8.14 1.03
C ASP A 922 -41.90 -7.08 0.76
N GLU A 923 -43.00 -7.07 1.52
CA GLU A 923 -44.15 -6.16 1.33
C GLU A 923 -44.01 -4.83 2.10
N VAL A 924 -43.60 -4.90 3.37
CA VAL A 924 -43.57 -3.77 4.31
C VAL A 924 -42.17 -3.18 4.48
N GLY A 925 -41.13 -3.93 4.09
CA GLY A 925 -39.73 -3.52 4.21
C GLY A 925 -39.12 -3.70 5.61
N ARG A 926 -39.86 -4.33 6.53
CA ARG A 926 -39.45 -4.57 7.92
C ARG A 926 -40.32 -5.63 8.58
N ILE A 927 -39.80 -6.26 9.63
CA ILE A 927 -40.56 -7.11 10.55
C ILE A 927 -40.45 -6.59 11.98
N GLU A 928 -41.55 -6.66 12.73
CA GLU A 928 -41.58 -6.36 14.17
C GLU A 928 -41.60 -7.66 14.98
N LEU A 929 -40.63 -7.82 15.89
CA LEU A 929 -40.56 -8.93 16.84
C LEU A 929 -40.65 -8.41 18.27
N GLU A 930 -41.45 -9.06 19.10
CA GLU A 930 -41.41 -8.83 20.55
C GLU A 930 -40.40 -9.78 21.20
N VAL A 931 -39.32 -9.23 21.75
CA VAL A 931 -38.24 -9.99 22.37
C VAL A 931 -37.98 -9.41 23.75
N ASP A 932 -38.18 -10.22 24.80
CA ASP A 932 -37.95 -9.81 26.20
C ASP A 932 -38.78 -8.60 26.66
N GLY A 933 -40.01 -8.46 26.14
CA GLY A 933 -40.90 -7.33 26.42
C GLY A 933 -40.50 -6.03 25.71
N GLN A 934 -39.56 -6.08 24.78
CA GLN A 934 -39.15 -4.96 23.94
C GLN A 934 -39.49 -5.25 22.47
N ARG A 935 -39.98 -4.23 21.77
CA ARG A 935 -40.20 -4.31 20.32
C ARG A 935 -38.88 -4.11 19.58
N VAL A 936 -38.58 -5.04 18.67
CA VAL A 936 -37.40 -5.07 17.81
C VAL A 936 -37.86 -4.98 16.37
N GLU A 937 -37.42 -3.96 15.65
CA GLU A 937 -37.69 -3.75 14.22
C GLU A 937 -36.46 -4.16 13.40
N LEU A 938 -36.62 -5.14 12.50
CA LEU A 938 -35.55 -5.63 11.63
C LEU A 938 -35.88 -5.35 10.17
N GLY A 939 -34.96 -4.72 9.44
CA GLY A 939 -35.03 -4.53 7.99
C GLY A 939 -34.31 -5.63 7.21
N PRO A 940 -34.30 -5.56 5.86
CA PRO A 940 -33.67 -6.58 5.00
C PRO A 940 -32.17 -6.78 5.27
N GLU A 941 -31.45 -5.71 5.62
CA GLU A 941 -30.02 -5.73 5.97
C GLU A 941 -29.74 -6.44 7.32
N ASP A 942 -30.76 -6.51 8.19
CA ASP A 942 -30.65 -7.00 9.56
C ASP A 942 -30.82 -8.54 9.66
N VAL A 943 -31.31 -9.18 8.60
CA VAL A 943 -31.65 -10.61 8.58
C VAL A 943 -31.16 -11.28 7.30
N ALA A 944 -30.41 -12.36 7.45
CA ALA A 944 -30.02 -13.26 6.37
C ALA A 944 -31.08 -14.33 6.14
N ILE A 945 -31.66 -14.36 4.95
CA ILE A 945 -32.60 -15.38 4.53
C ILE A 945 -31.81 -16.58 4.00
N THR A 946 -32.03 -17.74 4.60
CA THR A 946 -31.48 -19.03 4.18
C THR A 946 -32.61 -19.99 3.88
N LEU A 947 -32.34 -21.04 3.12
CA LEU A 947 -33.33 -22.08 2.82
C LEU A 947 -32.81 -23.46 3.21
N ALA A 948 -33.73 -24.36 3.49
CA ALA A 948 -33.50 -25.80 3.62
C ALA A 948 -34.41 -26.53 2.63
N ALA A 949 -33.83 -27.37 1.79
CA ALA A 949 -34.62 -28.16 0.84
C ALA A 949 -35.48 -29.20 1.58
N ARG A 950 -36.69 -29.46 1.07
CA ARG A 950 -37.54 -30.57 1.52
C ARG A 950 -36.96 -31.92 1.08
N GLU A 951 -37.50 -33.00 1.63
CA GLU A 951 -37.11 -34.37 1.26
C GLU A 951 -37.21 -34.58 -0.27
N HIS A 952 -36.24 -35.28 -0.85
CA HIS A 952 -36.07 -35.51 -2.30
C HIS A 952 -35.68 -34.29 -3.16
N TYR A 953 -35.38 -33.15 -2.54
CA TYR A 953 -34.91 -31.96 -3.24
C TYR A 953 -33.55 -31.48 -2.72
N ALA A 954 -32.80 -30.82 -3.60
CA ALA A 954 -31.67 -29.97 -3.24
C ALA A 954 -31.98 -28.55 -3.69
N ALA A 955 -31.68 -27.55 -2.88
CA ALA A 955 -31.97 -26.16 -3.25
C ALA A 955 -30.84 -25.23 -2.84
N ALA A 956 -30.68 -24.16 -3.62
CA ALA A 956 -29.82 -23.03 -3.31
C ALA A 956 -30.49 -21.75 -3.82
N SER A 957 -30.17 -20.62 -3.19
CA SER A 957 -30.74 -19.33 -3.57
C SER A 957 -29.71 -18.21 -3.53
N SER A 958 -30.00 -17.19 -4.32
CA SER A 958 -29.50 -15.83 -4.18
C SER A 958 -30.70 -14.88 -3.99
N PRO A 959 -30.49 -13.57 -3.79
CA PRO A 959 -31.59 -12.60 -3.77
C PRO A 959 -32.41 -12.54 -5.07
N ARG A 960 -31.88 -13.05 -6.19
CA ARG A 960 -32.51 -12.93 -7.52
C ARG A 960 -33.11 -14.24 -8.03
N VAL A 961 -32.55 -15.38 -7.60
CA VAL A 961 -32.88 -16.70 -8.14
C VAL A 961 -32.93 -17.74 -7.02
N VAL A 962 -33.95 -18.60 -7.04
CA VAL A 962 -33.99 -19.86 -6.27
C VAL A 962 -33.94 -21.01 -7.27
N VAL A 963 -33.06 -21.97 -7.02
CA VAL A 963 -32.93 -23.19 -7.84
C VAL A 963 -33.19 -24.40 -6.97
N VAL A 964 -34.09 -25.26 -7.43
CA VAL A 964 -34.45 -26.52 -6.78
C VAL A 964 -34.15 -27.65 -7.77
N LEU A 965 -33.49 -28.71 -7.31
CA LEU A 965 -33.17 -29.91 -8.07
C LEU A 965 -33.91 -31.10 -7.51
N GLU A 966 -34.45 -31.92 -8.39
CA GLU A 966 -35.03 -33.22 -8.05
C GLU A 966 -33.88 -34.23 -7.84
N THR A 967 -33.70 -34.73 -6.61
CA THR A 967 -32.55 -35.58 -6.26
C THR A 967 -32.84 -37.07 -6.35
N GLU A 968 -34.09 -37.45 -6.63
CA GLU A 968 -34.45 -38.86 -6.79
C GLU A 968 -33.84 -39.41 -8.09
N ILE A 969 -33.08 -40.50 -7.97
CA ILE A 969 -32.38 -41.14 -9.10
C ILE A 969 -33.16 -42.39 -9.51
N SER A 970 -33.82 -42.33 -10.65
CA SER A 970 -34.48 -43.50 -11.24
C SER A 970 -33.45 -44.50 -11.78
N PRO A 971 -33.81 -45.79 -11.95
CA PRO A 971 -32.91 -46.79 -12.55
C PRO A 971 -32.37 -46.40 -13.93
N ALA A 972 -33.16 -45.68 -14.74
CA ALA A 972 -32.72 -45.17 -16.04
C ALA A 972 -31.66 -44.06 -15.91
N LEU A 973 -31.87 -43.11 -14.98
CA LEU A 973 -30.89 -42.05 -14.71
C LEU A 973 -29.59 -42.61 -14.12
N ALA A 974 -29.67 -43.64 -13.27
CA ALA A 974 -28.49 -44.32 -12.74
C ALA A 974 -27.63 -44.95 -13.85
N ARG A 975 -28.26 -45.64 -14.81
CA ARG A 975 -27.55 -46.24 -15.96
C ARG A 975 -26.92 -45.18 -16.87
N GLU A 976 -27.61 -44.08 -17.12
CA GLU A 976 -27.02 -42.98 -17.89
C GLU A 976 -25.84 -42.33 -17.14
N GLY A 977 -25.92 -42.21 -15.81
CA GLY A 977 -24.82 -41.77 -14.96
C GLY A 977 -23.58 -42.66 -15.11
N ILE A 978 -23.77 -43.98 -15.10
CA ILE A 978 -22.73 -44.97 -15.34
C ILE A 978 -22.12 -44.78 -16.75
N ALA A 979 -22.94 -44.62 -17.79
CA ALA A 979 -22.46 -44.39 -19.15
C ALA A 979 -21.62 -43.10 -19.27
N ARG A 980 -22.00 -42.02 -18.57
CA ARG A 980 -21.22 -40.78 -18.53
C ARG A 980 -19.90 -40.92 -17.77
N GLU A 981 -19.85 -41.75 -16.73
CA GLU A 981 -18.57 -42.09 -16.07
C GLU A 981 -17.68 -42.96 -16.98
N VAL A 982 -18.26 -43.86 -17.79
CA VAL A 982 -17.52 -44.59 -18.84
C VAL A 982 -16.87 -43.60 -19.83
N ILE A 983 -17.62 -42.62 -20.33
CA ILE A 983 -17.10 -41.55 -21.22
C ILE A 983 -15.93 -40.82 -20.56
N ASN A 984 -16.10 -40.42 -19.29
CA ASN A 984 -15.05 -39.73 -18.53
C ASN A 984 -13.76 -40.56 -18.41
N ARG A 985 -13.85 -41.87 -18.15
CA ARG A 985 -12.69 -42.77 -18.13
C ARG A 985 -12.04 -42.92 -19.50
N ILE A 986 -12.83 -43.00 -20.57
CA ILE A 986 -12.31 -43.03 -21.95
C ILE A 986 -11.53 -41.75 -22.26
N GLN A 987 -12.11 -40.58 -21.99
CA GLN A 987 -11.47 -39.29 -22.25
C GLN A 987 -10.20 -39.08 -21.40
N SER A 988 -10.20 -39.55 -20.15
CA SER A 988 -8.99 -39.56 -19.31
C SER A 988 -7.88 -40.39 -19.93
N LEU A 989 -8.22 -41.59 -20.44
CA LEU A 989 -7.26 -42.48 -21.07
C LEU A 989 -6.78 -41.95 -22.43
N ARG A 990 -7.63 -41.28 -23.21
CA ARG A 990 -7.22 -40.57 -24.44
C ARG A 990 -6.16 -39.51 -24.13
N LYS A 991 -6.33 -38.78 -23.03
CA LYS A 991 -5.40 -37.74 -22.58
C LYS A 991 -4.09 -38.31 -22.05
N GLU A 992 -4.14 -39.44 -21.33
CA GLU A 992 -2.94 -40.17 -20.89
C GLU A 992 -2.12 -40.68 -22.08
N LEU A 993 -2.81 -41.10 -23.15
CA LEU A 993 -2.21 -41.60 -24.38
C LEU A 993 -1.72 -40.50 -25.35
N ASP A 994 -1.88 -39.23 -24.97
CA ASP A 994 -1.53 -38.06 -25.80
C ASP A 994 -2.10 -38.16 -27.22
N LEU A 995 -3.34 -38.64 -27.33
CA LEU A 995 -4.02 -38.74 -28.62
C LEU A 995 -4.41 -37.36 -29.14
N ASP A 996 -4.24 -37.15 -30.44
CA ASP A 996 -4.65 -35.92 -31.09
C ASP A 996 -6.16 -35.72 -30.94
N TYR A 997 -6.58 -34.45 -30.92
CA TYR A 997 -7.97 -34.09 -30.68
C TYR A 997 -8.95 -34.73 -31.68
N ALA A 998 -8.50 -35.01 -32.90
CA ALA A 998 -9.29 -35.60 -33.98
C ALA A 998 -9.16 -37.14 -34.11
N ASP A 999 -8.34 -37.80 -33.29
CA ASP A 999 -8.07 -39.23 -33.43
C ASP A 999 -9.31 -40.09 -33.17
N ARG A 1000 -9.60 -41.01 -34.10
CA ARG A 1000 -10.66 -42.01 -33.97
C ARG A 1000 -10.17 -43.24 -33.19
N ILE A 1001 -11.05 -43.81 -32.37
CA ILE A 1001 -10.71 -44.92 -31.48
C ILE A 1001 -11.70 -46.08 -31.60
N VAL A 1002 -11.24 -47.28 -31.26
CA VAL A 1002 -12.10 -48.42 -30.93
C VAL A 1002 -12.03 -48.64 -29.42
N ILE A 1003 -13.19 -48.70 -28.77
CA ILE A 1003 -13.32 -48.94 -27.33
C ILE A 1003 -13.64 -50.41 -27.10
N SER A 1004 -12.95 -51.03 -26.15
CA SER A 1004 -13.33 -52.34 -25.60
C SER A 1004 -13.59 -52.25 -24.10
N LEU A 1005 -14.69 -52.81 -23.64
CA LEU A 1005 -15.09 -52.81 -22.23
C LEU A 1005 -15.45 -54.22 -21.77
N GLU A 1006 -14.86 -54.66 -20.66
CA GLU A 1006 -15.09 -55.98 -20.07
C GLU A 1006 -15.14 -55.87 -18.54
N GLY A 1007 -15.99 -56.64 -17.87
CA GLY A 1007 -16.07 -56.66 -16.40
C GLY A 1007 -17.51 -56.71 -15.89
N ASP A 1008 -17.84 -55.81 -14.96
CA ASP A 1008 -19.15 -55.72 -14.30
C ASP A 1008 -20.35 -55.67 -15.27
N THR A 1009 -21.35 -56.51 -15.02
CA THR A 1009 -22.50 -56.70 -15.92
C THR A 1009 -23.43 -55.49 -16.00
N GLU A 1010 -23.56 -54.71 -14.92
CA GLU A 1010 -24.41 -53.51 -14.91
C GLU A 1010 -23.73 -52.34 -15.64
N VAL A 1011 -22.39 -52.25 -15.56
CA VAL A 1011 -21.62 -51.30 -16.38
C VAL A 1011 -21.72 -51.64 -17.87
N LEU A 1012 -21.61 -52.92 -18.23
CA LEU A 1012 -21.78 -53.36 -19.63
C LEU A 1012 -23.21 -53.11 -20.13
N ALA A 1013 -24.23 -53.38 -19.32
CA ALA A 1013 -25.62 -53.10 -19.68
C ALA A 1013 -25.89 -51.60 -19.87
N ALA A 1014 -25.32 -50.75 -19.01
CA ALA A 1014 -25.40 -49.30 -19.16
C ALA A 1014 -24.65 -48.81 -20.42
N ALA A 1015 -23.48 -49.38 -20.71
CA ALA A 1015 -22.71 -49.05 -21.90
C ALA A 1015 -23.43 -49.46 -23.20
N GLU A 1016 -24.10 -50.60 -23.22
CA GLU A 1016 -24.94 -51.01 -24.36
C GLU A 1016 -26.14 -50.08 -24.54
N ALA A 1017 -26.88 -49.81 -23.46
CA ALA A 1017 -28.08 -48.97 -23.51
C ALA A 1017 -27.81 -47.52 -23.95
N HIS A 1018 -26.57 -47.05 -23.77
CA HIS A 1018 -26.12 -45.70 -24.13
C HIS A 1018 -24.97 -45.72 -25.14
N ARG A 1019 -24.91 -46.75 -25.99
CA ARG A 1019 -23.86 -46.94 -27.01
C ARG A 1019 -23.61 -45.70 -27.85
N ASP A 1020 -24.67 -45.10 -28.40
CA ASP A 1020 -24.57 -43.93 -29.30
C ASP A 1020 -24.04 -42.69 -28.58
N LEU A 1021 -24.41 -42.50 -27.30
CA LEU A 1021 -23.89 -41.42 -26.48
C LEU A 1021 -22.39 -41.62 -26.24
N ILE A 1022 -21.97 -42.83 -25.89
CA ILE A 1022 -20.56 -43.15 -25.60
C ILE A 1022 -19.71 -42.98 -26.87
N THR A 1023 -20.13 -43.52 -28.01
CA THR A 1023 -19.36 -43.43 -29.24
C THR A 1023 -19.31 -42.00 -29.77
N GLY A 1024 -20.43 -41.27 -29.71
CA GLY A 1024 -20.52 -39.87 -30.14
C GLY A 1024 -19.62 -38.94 -29.34
N GLU A 1025 -19.64 -39.03 -28.01
CA GLU A 1025 -18.87 -38.15 -27.11
C GLU A 1025 -17.39 -38.53 -26.97
N THR A 1026 -16.94 -39.64 -27.57
CA THR A 1026 -15.54 -40.10 -27.48
C THR A 1026 -14.82 -40.23 -28.82
N LEU A 1027 -15.48 -39.83 -29.92
CA LEU A 1027 -14.98 -39.99 -31.29
C LEU A 1027 -14.64 -41.46 -31.60
N ALA A 1028 -15.43 -42.40 -31.08
CA ALA A 1028 -15.19 -43.82 -31.27
C ALA A 1028 -15.94 -44.37 -32.47
N ASP A 1029 -15.25 -45.15 -33.30
CA ASP A 1029 -15.84 -45.84 -34.46
C ASP A 1029 -16.62 -47.10 -34.02
N ALA A 1030 -16.23 -47.70 -32.88
CA ALA A 1030 -16.89 -48.87 -32.32
C ALA A 1030 -16.72 -48.98 -30.79
N LEU A 1031 -17.72 -49.58 -30.15
CA LEU A 1031 -17.72 -50.00 -28.74
C LEU A 1031 -17.93 -51.52 -28.65
N LEU A 1032 -16.93 -52.25 -28.19
CA LEU A 1032 -16.92 -53.71 -28.07
C LEU A 1032 -17.12 -54.11 -26.61
N LEU A 1033 -18.22 -54.80 -26.30
CA LEU A 1033 -18.46 -55.37 -24.95
C LEU A 1033 -17.85 -56.78 -24.85
N ALA A 1034 -16.53 -56.83 -25.02
CA ALA A 1034 -15.74 -58.05 -25.13
C ALA A 1034 -14.30 -57.77 -24.67
N PRO A 1035 -13.47 -58.81 -24.46
CA PRO A 1035 -12.06 -58.63 -24.14
C PRO A 1035 -11.34 -57.70 -25.14
N PRO A 1036 -10.41 -56.84 -24.68
CA PRO A 1036 -9.69 -55.92 -25.55
C PRO A 1036 -8.96 -56.63 -26.69
N PRO A 1037 -9.00 -56.09 -27.93
CA PRO A 1037 -8.28 -56.66 -29.05
C PRO A 1037 -6.75 -56.62 -28.83
N GLU A 1038 -6.04 -57.53 -29.49
CA GLU A 1038 -4.58 -57.65 -29.39
C GLU A 1038 -3.91 -56.39 -29.96
N GLY A 1039 -3.29 -55.57 -29.11
CA GLY A 1039 -2.70 -54.27 -29.47
C GLY A 1039 -3.38 -53.04 -28.85
N ALA A 1040 -4.54 -53.18 -28.20
CA ALA A 1040 -5.19 -52.10 -27.46
C ALA A 1040 -4.44 -51.75 -26.16
N THR A 1041 -4.41 -50.48 -25.79
CA THR A 1041 -3.93 -50.09 -24.44
C THR A 1041 -5.03 -50.30 -23.43
N VAL A 1042 -4.79 -51.18 -22.46
CA VAL A 1042 -5.78 -51.56 -21.44
C VAL A 1042 -5.42 -50.95 -20.08
N ARG A 1043 -6.44 -50.46 -19.37
CA ARG A 1043 -6.34 -50.03 -17.98
C ARG A 1043 -7.49 -50.62 -17.15
N PRO A 1044 -7.22 -51.10 -15.92
CA PRO A 1044 -8.28 -51.30 -14.95
C PRO A 1044 -8.82 -49.93 -14.51
N VAL A 1045 -10.13 -49.77 -14.51
CA VAL A 1045 -10.79 -48.54 -14.06
C VAL A 1045 -11.97 -48.87 -13.16
N GLU A 1046 -12.20 -48.00 -12.18
CA GLU A 1046 -13.36 -48.07 -11.30
C GLU A 1046 -14.44 -47.08 -11.76
N ILE A 1047 -15.66 -47.61 -11.93
CA ILE A 1047 -16.86 -46.87 -12.34
C ILE A 1047 -17.91 -47.04 -11.24
N ASP A 1048 -18.10 -45.99 -10.44
CA ASP A 1048 -19.02 -45.95 -9.30
C ASP A 1048 -18.94 -47.18 -8.37
N GLY A 1049 -17.73 -47.58 -7.96
CA GLY A 1049 -17.49 -48.72 -7.08
C GLY A 1049 -17.41 -50.07 -7.77
N ARG A 1050 -17.46 -50.12 -9.11
CA ARG A 1050 -17.44 -51.36 -9.90
C ARG A 1050 -16.21 -51.41 -10.79
N GLU A 1051 -15.51 -52.55 -10.80
CA GLU A 1051 -14.29 -52.73 -11.57
C GLU A 1051 -14.58 -53.17 -13.01
N VAL A 1052 -13.97 -52.48 -13.96
CA VAL A 1052 -13.98 -52.86 -15.39
C VAL A 1052 -12.60 -52.69 -16.01
N ARG A 1053 -12.33 -53.46 -17.06
CA ARG A 1053 -11.18 -53.31 -17.94
C ARG A 1053 -11.59 -52.49 -19.15
N LEU A 1054 -10.98 -51.31 -19.30
CA LEU A 1054 -11.17 -50.42 -20.42
C LEU A 1054 -9.96 -50.51 -21.35
N GLY A 1055 -10.20 -50.83 -22.63
CA GLY A 1055 -9.18 -50.85 -23.68
C GLY A 1055 -9.47 -49.81 -24.75
N LEU A 1056 -8.43 -49.11 -25.20
CA LEU A 1056 -8.47 -48.18 -26.33
C LEU A 1056 -7.47 -48.58 -27.41
N GLU A 1057 -7.93 -48.60 -28.66
CA GLU A 1057 -7.11 -48.81 -29.85
C GLU A 1057 -7.26 -47.60 -30.78
N ARG A 1058 -6.14 -46.97 -31.19
CA ARG A 1058 -6.14 -45.86 -32.16
C ARG A 1058 -6.37 -46.43 -33.56
N ARG A 1059 -7.40 -45.94 -34.26
CA ARG A 1059 -7.57 -46.17 -35.70
C ARG A 1059 -6.70 -45.15 -36.44
N ARG A 1060 -5.74 -45.66 -37.23
CA ARG A 1060 -4.94 -44.83 -38.15
C ARG A 1060 -5.74 -44.45 -39.38
#